data_AF-A0A061H2R2-F1
#
_entry.id   AF-A0A061H2R2-F1
#
_cell.length_a   1.000
_cell.length_b   1.000
_cell.length_c   1.000
_cell.angle_alpha   90.00
_cell.angle_beta   90.00
_cell.angle_gamma   90.00
#
_symmetry.space_group_name_H-M   'P 1'
#
loop_
_entity.id
_entity.type
_entity.pdbx_description
1 polymer ?
#
loop_
_entity_poly.entity_id
_entity_poly.type
_entity_poly.pdbx_seq_one_letter_code
_entity_poly.pdbx_strand_id
1 'polypeptide(L)'
;MAATDFDDTVSLGGLSSVGGGGGRLQGSTLEARTRSLLLANAERLIDTIARDALDAADVWKTVAFTLLDRLCALEAPPASSSGSRSSRGASKALQLMRRRGYLKSFVTSLHNSDTALQDTLCPDPESLNALYVYESRLAFFNRIAQTREGAESLLDAGVFDVLAQADFLAARPEHNKDYADYESFLPAATERYHALVTPALQLAASILASTAAGTGSNAFQGAFGSTKAIAPSSAHAAPRQAVSLLTAHREAFIAILRAPLQECVSVAELDQAQLLVSLFVFVMPTLDDDALQPPNMLASFHSAILALAAPYLQATPWKSRVVPLNDAERDEARTPAFFGRAARWAGEGTGDDETAFEARASGVVGRAQRALLSYLEAASNSRGNETRTRLVLIPSMAAQRERAKTPFDEAGRASSVRDELDGGYGGRQPYPRAASTAAVPSLGTAVAALDEHVGSVAKDLQALENAEGLLDNADGVRMDEWDEIARDALKVIDLPTDLSPGQRKSIAIREVRDRKAALRASTTAKLDAIEILLVLLVRHVDLFLSLAAQAGSNGSTPLSSSLLGTSTASGLLRASSLRPRSETPGGPSASAQDRTTLAKEASAIIVPVLEEKIGYLTLSPKAVPNARERQSFLQMAGRRLASLLLDE
;
A
#
# COMPACT_ATOMS: atom_id res chain seq x y z
N MET A 1 -41.60 24.99 37.55
CA MET A 1 -40.53 25.96 37.20
C MET A 1 -39.24 25.15 37.15
N ALA A 2 -39.05 24.35 36.10
CA ALA A 2 -38.52 24.66 34.76
C ALA A 2 -37.07 24.14 34.72
N ALA A 3 -36.80 22.95 34.19
CA ALA A 3 -36.65 22.58 32.75
C ALA A 3 -35.22 22.88 32.24
N THR A 4 -34.45 21.82 31.94
CA THR A 4 -33.84 21.46 30.62
C THR A 4 -32.44 22.10 30.44
N ASP A 5 -31.38 21.47 29.93
CA ASP A 5 -31.24 20.47 28.87
C ASP A 5 -30.09 19.48 29.11
N PHE A 6 -30.36 18.22 28.75
CA PHE A 6 -29.37 17.22 28.33
C PHE A 6 -28.85 17.62 26.95
N ASP A 7 -27.56 17.40 26.67
CA ASP A 7 -27.13 17.22 25.28
C ASP A 7 -26.11 16.08 25.18
N ASP A 8 -26.50 15.09 24.39
CA ASP A 8 -25.81 13.86 24.05
C ASP A 8 -24.90 14.13 22.85
N THR A 9 -23.61 13.81 22.96
CA THR A 9 -22.78 13.50 21.77
C THR A 9 -21.86 12.33 22.07
N VAL A 10 -22.47 11.15 22.13
CA VAL A 10 -21.80 9.86 22.00
C VAL A 10 -21.41 9.71 20.53
N SER A 11 -20.17 10.07 20.17
CA SER A 11 -19.65 9.83 18.83
C SER A 11 -19.09 8.41 18.75
N LEU A 12 -19.96 7.50 18.30
CA LEU A 12 -19.64 6.18 17.76
C LEU A 12 -19.26 6.38 16.29
N GLY A 13 -18.10 5.86 15.87
CA GLY A 13 -17.71 5.78 14.45
C GLY A 13 -16.36 6.42 14.15
N GLY A 14 -15.46 5.68 13.51
CA GLY A 14 -14.23 6.23 12.94
C GLY A 14 -13.00 5.34 13.03
N LEU A 15 -13.06 4.15 12.43
CA LEU A 15 -11.87 3.44 11.96
C LEU A 15 -11.22 4.26 10.83
N SER A 16 -10.25 5.10 11.17
CA SER A 16 -9.31 5.69 10.21
C SER A 16 -7.89 5.57 10.73
N SER A 17 -7.13 4.67 10.11
CA SER A 17 -5.68 4.59 10.23
C SER A 17 -5.05 5.80 9.51
N VAL A 18 -4.82 6.89 10.24
CA VAL A 18 -3.86 7.93 9.84
C VAL A 18 -3.12 8.41 11.09
N GLY A 19 -1.79 8.34 11.02
CA GLY A 19 -0.88 9.24 11.72
C GLY A 19 -0.95 9.22 13.24
N GLY A 20 -0.10 8.40 13.86
CA GLY A 20 0.18 8.46 15.30
C GLY A 20 0.78 9.81 15.72
N GLY A 21 -0.08 10.82 15.91
CA GLY A 21 0.19 12.01 16.69
C GLY A 21 0.17 11.65 18.18
N GLY A 22 1.27 11.08 18.66
CA GLY A 22 1.43 10.73 20.06
C GLY A 22 1.67 11.97 20.92
N GLY A 23 0.64 12.44 21.60
CA GLY A 23 0.75 13.33 22.75
C GLY A 23 1.57 12.69 23.87
N ARG A 24 2.90 12.76 23.77
CA ARG A 24 3.84 12.48 24.87
C ARG A 24 4.09 13.79 25.60
N LEU A 25 3.74 13.84 26.88
CA LEU A 25 4.51 14.41 28.00
C LEU A 25 3.67 14.26 29.30
N GLN A 26 3.52 13.00 29.76
CA GLN A 26 3.15 12.57 31.15
C GLN A 26 2.99 11.03 31.28
N GLY A 27 3.14 10.27 30.20
CA GLY A 27 2.90 8.81 30.18
C GLY A 27 3.87 7.93 31.00
N SER A 28 5.13 8.31 31.23
CA SER A 28 6.12 7.31 31.67
C SER A 28 5.95 6.77 33.10
N THR A 29 5.44 7.56 34.05
CA THR A 29 5.22 7.10 35.43
C THR A 29 3.82 6.52 35.61
N LEU A 30 2.81 7.12 34.98
CA LEU A 30 1.44 6.63 35.04
C LEU A 30 1.28 5.32 34.27
N GLU A 31 1.77 5.23 33.04
CA GLU A 31 1.72 3.99 32.25
C GLU A 31 2.46 2.86 32.98
N ALA A 32 3.63 3.14 33.55
CA ALA A 32 4.39 2.14 34.31
C ALA A 32 3.65 1.67 35.57
N ARG A 33 3.01 2.58 36.31
CA ARG A 33 2.19 2.24 37.50
C ARG A 33 0.93 1.46 37.11
N THR A 34 0.20 1.92 36.09
CA THR A 34 -0.99 1.24 35.57
C THR A 34 -0.63 -0.16 35.07
N ARG A 35 0.46 -0.29 34.31
CA ARG A 35 0.97 -1.59 33.85
C ARG A 35 1.30 -2.52 35.01
N SER A 36 2.01 -2.03 36.04
CA SER A 36 2.36 -2.84 37.21
C SER A 36 1.14 -3.34 37.97
N LEU A 37 0.13 -2.49 38.17
CA LEU A 37 -1.12 -2.85 38.84
C LEU A 37 -1.93 -3.88 38.06
N LEU A 38 -2.02 -3.72 36.73
CA LEU A 38 -2.73 -4.66 35.86
C LEU A 38 -2.02 -6.02 35.82
N LEU A 39 -0.69 -6.03 35.71
CA LEU A 39 0.11 -7.27 35.70
C LEU A 39 0.01 -8.06 37.02
N ALA A 40 -0.19 -7.39 38.14
CA ALA A 40 -0.39 -8.03 39.45
C ALA A 40 -1.71 -8.81 39.52
N ASN A 41 -2.76 -8.33 38.84
CA ASN A 41 -4.10 -8.94 38.83
C ASN A 41 -4.45 -9.65 37.52
N ALA A 42 -3.48 -9.77 36.60
CA ALA A 42 -3.69 -10.24 35.24
C ALA A 42 -4.36 -11.62 35.15
N GLU A 43 -4.04 -12.56 36.04
CA GLU A 43 -4.60 -13.92 35.97
C GLU A 43 -6.11 -13.95 36.12
N ARG A 44 -6.65 -13.25 37.13
CA ARG A 44 -8.10 -13.19 37.35
C ARG A 44 -8.80 -12.27 36.37
N LEU A 45 -8.14 -11.16 36.02
CA LEU A 45 -8.67 -10.17 35.09
C LEU A 45 -8.86 -10.79 33.70
N ILE A 46 -7.85 -11.47 33.17
CA ILE A 46 -7.90 -12.09 31.84
C ILE A 46 -8.93 -13.21 31.79
N ASP A 47 -9.08 -14.02 32.86
CA ASP A 47 -10.12 -15.06 32.89
C ASP A 47 -11.52 -14.48 32.81
N THR A 48 -11.76 -13.36 33.50
CA THR A 48 -13.08 -12.72 33.50
C THR A 48 -13.38 -12.15 32.12
N ILE A 49 -12.44 -11.36 31.58
CA ILE A 49 -12.61 -10.73 30.26
C ILE A 49 -12.71 -11.78 29.15
N ALA A 50 -11.93 -12.86 29.21
CA ALA A 50 -11.97 -13.91 28.20
C ALA A 50 -13.27 -14.72 28.22
N ARG A 51 -13.88 -14.92 29.39
CA ARG A 51 -15.22 -15.52 29.50
C ARG A 51 -16.28 -14.59 28.92
N ASP A 52 -16.21 -13.31 29.25
CA ASP A 52 -17.14 -12.31 28.71
C ASP A 52 -17.00 -12.20 27.18
N ALA A 53 -15.79 -12.30 26.65
CA ALA A 53 -15.52 -12.29 25.21
C ALA A 53 -16.09 -13.51 24.45
N LEU A 54 -16.31 -14.65 25.13
CA LEU A 54 -16.87 -15.86 24.54
C LEU A 54 -18.39 -15.94 24.70
N ASP A 55 -18.90 -15.72 25.92
CA ASP A 55 -20.27 -16.11 26.30
C ASP A 55 -21.22 -14.93 26.51
N ALA A 56 -20.73 -13.69 26.62
CA ALA A 56 -21.60 -12.55 26.92
C ALA A 56 -22.46 -12.12 25.71
N ALA A 57 -23.39 -11.19 25.96
CA ALA A 57 -24.10 -10.50 24.88
C ALA A 57 -23.13 -9.71 24.00
N ASP A 58 -23.51 -9.47 22.74
CA ASP A 58 -22.61 -8.90 21.73
C ASP A 58 -22.00 -7.55 22.13
N VAL A 59 -22.78 -6.69 22.81
CA VAL A 59 -22.28 -5.42 23.36
C VAL A 59 -21.10 -5.65 24.32
N TRP A 60 -21.23 -6.62 25.22
CA TRP A 60 -20.19 -6.96 26.19
C TRP A 60 -19.00 -7.68 25.55
N LYS A 61 -19.22 -8.48 24.50
CA LYS A 61 -18.13 -9.05 23.70
C LYS A 61 -17.28 -7.95 23.06
N THR A 62 -17.91 -6.91 22.50
CA THR A 62 -17.21 -5.76 21.93
C THR A 62 -16.38 -5.04 22.99
N VAL A 63 -16.95 -4.79 24.18
CA VAL A 63 -16.22 -4.18 25.31
C VAL A 63 -15.07 -5.07 25.78
N ALA A 64 -15.28 -6.38 25.86
CA ALA A 64 -14.26 -7.33 26.28
C ALA A 64 -13.07 -7.37 25.29
N PHE A 65 -13.33 -7.49 23.99
CA PHE A 65 -12.27 -7.50 22.97
C PHE A 65 -11.53 -6.16 22.87
N THR A 66 -12.24 -5.03 22.95
CA THR A 66 -11.59 -3.71 22.99
C THR A 66 -10.74 -3.54 24.24
N LEU A 67 -11.16 -4.05 25.39
CA LEU A 67 -10.35 -4.04 26.60
C LEU A 67 -9.10 -4.92 26.46
N LEU A 68 -9.23 -6.14 25.93
CA LEU A 68 -8.09 -7.03 25.64
C LEU A 68 -7.11 -6.37 24.67
N ASP A 69 -7.60 -5.73 23.62
CA ASP A 69 -6.80 -4.95 22.68
C ASP A 69 -5.98 -3.88 23.42
N ARG A 70 -6.62 -3.03 24.23
CA ARG A 70 -5.93 -1.96 24.97
C ARG A 70 -4.96 -2.51 26.03
N LEU A 71 -5.29 -3.60 26.71
CA LEU A 71 -4.37 -4.27 27.63
C LEU A 71 -3.11 -4.76 26.92
N CYS A 72 -3.23 -5.36 25.74
CA CYS A 72 -2.08 -5.77 24.94
C CYS A 72 -1.24 -4.58 24.45
N ALA A 73 -1.86 -3.43 24.14
CA ALA A 73 -1.10 -2.22 23.79
C ALA A 73 -0.31 -1.64 24.97
N LEU A 74 -0.89 -1.65 26.17
CA LEU A 74 -0.18 -1.23 27.38
C LEU A 74 1.01 -2.16 27.70
N GLU A 75 0.91 -3.44 27.32
CA GLU A 75 2.00 -4.40 27.47
C GLU A 75 3.07 -4.33 26.37
N ALA A 76 2.78 -3.72 25.21
CA ALA A 76 3.77 -3.55 24.14
C ALA A 76 4.92 -2.61 24.57
N PRO A 77 6.19 -2.94 24.27
CA PRO A 77 7.31 -2.05 24.58
C PRO A 77 7.23 -0.76 23.73
N PRO A 78 7.60 0.41 24.28
CA PRO A 78 7.56 1.67 23.54
C PRO A 78 8.56 1.66 22.37
N ALA A 79 8.10 2.01 21.17
CA ALA A 79 8.89 2.04 19.93
C ALA A 79 10.19 2.87 20.00
N SER A 80 10.32 3.78 20.97
CA SER A 80 11.51 4.63 21.18
C SER A 80 12.68 3.92 21.88
N SER A 81 12.51 2.70 22.43
CA SER A 81 13.61 1.95 23.07
C SER A 81 14.32 0.98 22.11
N SER A 82 14.45 1.38 20.83
CA SER A 82 15.13 0.64 19.75
C SER A 82 16.55 0.13 20.11
N GLY A 83 17.17 0.69 21.16
CA GLY A 83 18.48 0.26 21.66
C GLY A 83 18.51 -0.93 22.62
N SER A 84 17.40 -1.32 23.28
CA SER A 84 17.44 -2.41 24.26
C SER A 84 16.88 -3.71 23.70
N ARG A 85 17.76 -4.51 23.10
CA ARG A 85 17.49 -5.86 22.57
C ARG A 85 17.03 -6.89 23.62
N SER A 86 16.82 -6.47 24.88
CA SER A 86 16.57 -7.36 26.03
C SER A 86 15.13 -7.38 26.56
N SER A 87 14.21 -6.52 26.09
CA SER A 87 12.80 -6.52 26.53
C SER A 87 11.84 -7.04 25.45
N ARG A 88 12.24 -8.13 24.77
CA ARG A 88 11.34 -8.92 23.89
C ARG A 88 10.67 -10.06 24.67
N GLY A 89 10.33 -9.82 25.94
CA GLY A 89 9.53 -10.78 26.70
C GLY A 89 8.09 -10.72 26.23
N ALA A 90 7.46 -11.89 26.05
CA ALA A 90 6.03 -11.98 25.73
C ALA A 90 5.20 -11.09 26.65
N SER A 91 4.11 -10.54 26.11
CA SER A 91 3.04 -9.99 26.95
C SER A 91 2.56 -11.11 27.89
N LYS A 92 2.56 -10.84 29.20
CA LYS A 92 2.06 -11.77 30.21
C LYS A 92 0.62 -12.13 29.90
N ALA A 93 -0.14 -11.16 29.38
CA ALA A 93 -1.50 -11.37 28.94
C ALA A 93 -1.61 -12.44 27.83
N LEU A 94 -0.77 -12.36 26.80
CA LEU A 94 -0.76 -13.34 25.70
C LEU A 94 -0.36 -14.73 26.19
N GLN A 95 0.63 -14.84 27.08
CA GLN A 95 1.03 -16.12 27.65
C GLN A 95 -0.11 -16.80 28.42
N LEU A 96 -0.87 -16.03 29.21
CA LEU A 96 -2.01 -16.53 29.97
C LEU A 96 -3.15 -16.98 29.04
N MET A 97 -3.47 -16.19 28.02
CA MET A 97 -4.48 -16.54 27.02
C MET A 97 -4.10 -17.80 26.23
N ARG A 98 -2.82 -17.93 25.86
CA ARG A 98 -2.31 -19.13 25.18
C ARG A 98 -2.35 -20.35 26.09
N ARG A 99 -1.85 -20.26 27.33
CA ARG A 99 -1.80 -21.38 28.28
C ARG A 99 -3.18 -21.92 28.64
N ARG A 100 -4.18 -21.03 28.72
CA ARG A 100 -5.57 -21.40 29.07
C ARG A 100 -6.42 -21.78 27.86
N GLY A 101 -5.88 -21.68 26.64
CA GLY A 101 -6.59 -22.07 25.41
C GLY A 101 -7.59 -21.03 24.89
N TYR A 102 -7.70 -19.85 25.52
CA TYR A 102 -8.64 -18.81 25.10
C TYR A 102 -8.43 -18.35 23.66
N LEU A 103 -7.18 -18.25 23.21
CA LEU A 103 -6.89 -17.80 21.84
C LEU A 103 -7.49 -18.74 20.79
N LYS A 104 -7.42 -20.06 21.02
CA LYS A 104 -8.03 -21.06 20.14
C LYS A 104 -9.56 -20.92 20.15
N SER A 105 -10.15 -20.75 21.33
CA SER A 105 -11.60 -20.52 21.48
C SER A 105 -12.07 -19.24 20.78
N PHE A 106 -11.30 -18.14 20.84
CA PHE A 106 -11.63 -16.90 20.13
C PHE A 106 -11.61 -17.09 18.61
N VAL A 107 -10.63 -17.84 18.09
CA VAL A 107 -10.55 -18.18 16.65
C VAL A 107 -11.71 -19.10 16.24
N THR A 108 -12.05 -20.12 17.04
CA THR A 108 -13.24 -20.96 16.76
C THR A 108 -14.54 -20.16 16.84
N SER A 109 -14.65 -19.21 17.76
CA SER A 109 -15.81 -18.32 17.85
C SER A 109 -15.96 -17.42 16.61
N LEU A 110 -14.88 -17.15 15.88
CA LEU A 110 -14.94 -16.42 14.60
C LEU A 110 -15.64 -17.23 13.51
N HIS A 111 -15.32 -18.52 13.41
CA HIS A 111 -16.01 -19.45 12.51
C HIS A 111 -17.52 -19.49 12.81
N ASN A 112 -17.89 -19.56 14.09
CA ASN A 112 -19.30 -19.63 14.48
C ASN A 112 -20.10 -18.34 14.20
N SER A 113 -19.43 -17.20 14.01
CA SER A 113 -20.09 -15.92 13.68
C SER A 113 -20.27 -15.71 12.17
N ASP A 114 -19.84 -16.64 11.32
CA ASP A 114 -19.84 -16.46 9.86
C ASP A 114 -21.23 -16.10 9.28
N THR A 115 -22.26 -16.88 9.61
CA THR A 115 -23.64 -16.62 9.13
C THR A 115 -24.16 -15.25 9.58
N ALA A 116 -23.94 -14.89 10.85
CA ALA A 116 -24.36 -13.59 11.36
C ALA A 116 -23.64 -12.42 10.66
N LEU A 117 -22.40 -12.62 10.20
CA LEU A 117 -21.66 -11.63 9.41
C LEU A 117 -22.19 -11.53 7.98
N GLN A 118 -22.61 -12.64 7.37
CA GLN A 118 -23.28 -12.60 6.06
C GLN A 118 -24.61 -11.85 6.12
N ASP A 119 -25.39 -12.02 7.19
CA ASP A 119 -26.65 -11.29 7.40
C ASP A 119 -26.41 -9.78 7.49
N THR A 120 -25.25 -9.35 7.99
CA THR A 120 -24.86 -7.92 7.98
C THR A 120 -24.53 -7.37 6.60
N LEU A 121 -24.53 -8.18 5.53
CA LEU A 121 -24.32 -7.71 4.15
C LEU A 121 -25.62 -7.61 3.35
N CYS A 122 -26.74 -8.08 3.90
CA CYS A 122 -28.06 -7.84 3.33
C CYS A 122 -28.38 -6.33 3.27
N PRO A 123 -29.19 -5.88 2.30
CA PRO A 123 -29.52 -4.46 2.14
C PRO A 123 -30.05 -3.86 3.45
N ASP A 124 -30.99 -4.56 4.09
CA ASP A 124 -31.55 -4.19 5.40
C ASP A 124 -31.24 -5.28 6.45
N PRO A 125 -30.13 -5.19 7.17
CA PRO A 125 -29.78 -6.16 8.21
C PRO A 125 -30.60 -5.90 9.49
N GLU A 126 -30.96 -6.97 10.20
CA GLU A 126 -31.67 -6.85 11.49
C GLU A 126 -30.82 -6.18 12.58
N SER A 127 -29.50 -6.41 12.58
CA SER A 127 -28.57 -5.74 13.50
C SER A 127 -27.14 -5.71 12.97
N LEU A 128 -26.37 -4.70 13.38
CA LEU A 128 -24.93 -4.58 13.10
C LEU A 128 -24.04 -5.04 14.26
N ASN A 129 -24.63 -5.64 15.30
CA ASN A 129 -23.88 -6.03 16.50
C ASN A 129 -22.78 -7.06 16.20
N ALA A 130 -23.06 -8.02 15.31
CA ALA A 130 -22.09 -9.01 14.86
C ALA A 130 -20.87 -8.36 14.19
N LEU A 131 -21.09 -7.30 13.40
CA LEU A 131 -20.02 -6.53 12.75
C LEU A 131 -19.11 -5.85 13.78
N TYR A 132 -19.67 -5.20 14.80
CA TYR A 132 -18.87 -4.53 15.84
C TYR A 132 -18.07 -5.52 16.71
N VAL A 133 -18.64 -6.70 17.00
CA VAL A 133 -17.91 -7.79 17.68
C VAL A 133 -16.77 -8.29 16.80
N TYR A 134 -17.00 -8.45 15.50
CA TYR A 134 -15.97 -8.83 14.55
C TYR A 134 -14.86 -7.78 14.48
N GLU A 135 -15.17 -6.50 14.31
CA GLU A 135 -14.19 -5.42 14.24
C GLU A 135 -13.30 -5.37 15.48
N SER A 136 -13.91 -5.41 16.67
CA SER A 136 -13.16 -5.40 17.93
C SER A 136 -12.30 -6.66 18.11
N ARG A 137 -12.79 -7.83 17.71
CA ARG A 137 -12.04 -9.11 17.73
C ARG A 137 -10.85 -9.07 16.76
N LEU A 138 -11.06 -8.62 15.52
CA LEU A 138 -10.00 -8.55 14.51
C LEU A 138 -9.01 -7.44 14.81
N ALA A 139 -9.42 -6.34 15.44
CA ALA A 139 -8.50 -5.32 15.96
C ALA A 139 -7.56 -5.90 17.03
N PHE A 140 -8.11 -6.67 17.98
CA PHE A 140 -7.33 -7.40 18.96
C PHE A 140 -6.36 -8.40 18.31
N PHE A 141 -6.82 -9.20 17.33
CA PHE A 141 -5.96 -10.13 16.59
C PHE A 141 -4.85 -9.40 15.83
N ASN A 142 -5.16 -8.30 15.14
CA ASN A 142 -4.17 -7.49 14.45
C ASN A 142 -3.11 -6.94 15.40
N ARG A 143 -3.50 -6.50 16.60
CA ARG A 143 -2.55 -6.02 17.62
C ARG A 143 -1.59 -7.10 18.08
N ILE A 144 -2.09 -8.29 18.44
CA ILE A 144 -1.20 -9.37 18.88
C ILE A 144 -0.32 -9.90 17.73
N ALA A 145 -0.83 -9.86 16.49
CA ALA A 145 -0.09 -10.26 15.29
C ALA A 145 1.09 -9.35 14.95
N GLN A 146 1.17 -8.13 15.51
CA GLN A 146 2.36 -7.26 15.39
C GLN A 146 3.58 -7.79 16.15
N THR A 147 3.38 -8.77 17.02
CA THR A 147 4.47 -9.47 17.72
C THR A 147 4.67 -10.85 17.14
N ARG A 148 5.92 -11.31 17.08
CA ARG A 148 6.25 -12.64 16.55
C ARG A 148 5.53 -13.76 17.31
N GLU A 149 5.58 -13.74 18.63
CA GLU A 149 4.95 -14.77 19.45
C GLU A 149 3.41 -14.76 19.34
N GLY A 150 2.81 -13.59 19.19
CA GLY A 150 1.37 -13.47 18.95
C GLY A 150 0.97 -14.00 17.57
N ALA A 151 1.76 -13.70 16.54
CA ALA A 151 1.58 -14.26 15.20
C ALA A 151 1.71 -15.80 15.19
N GLU A 152 2.76 -16.35 15.82
CA GLU A 152 2.94 -17.80 15.97
C GLU A 152 1.77 -18.44 16.75
N SER A 153 1.30 -17.79 17.82
CA SER A 153 0.16 -18.30 18.60
C SER A 153 -1.16 -18.28 17.83
N LEU A 154 -1.37 -17.31 16.94
CA LEU A 154 -2.52 -17.24 16.05
C LEU A 154 -2.48 -18.30 14.94
N LEU A 155 -1.27 -18.60 14.43
CA LEU A 155 -1.05 -19.69 13.48
C LEU A 155 -1.35 -21.05 14.11
N ASP A 156 -0.86 -21.29 15.33
CA ASP A 156 -1.13 -22.51 16.10
C ASP A 156 -2.63 -22.66 16.42
N ALA A 157 -3.35 -21.54 16.55
CA ALA A 157 -4.79 -21.51 16.74
C ALA A 157 -5.61 -21.77 15.46
N GLY A 158 -4.97 -21.83 14.28
CA GLY A 158 -5.63 -22.13 13.01
C GLY A 158 -6.40 -20.96 12.39
N VAL A 159 -5.95 -19.72 12.61
CA VAL A 159 -6.68 -18.52 12.13
C VAL A 159 -6.85 -18.48 10.61
N PHE A 160 -5.85 -18.93 9.84
CA PHE A 160 -5.95 -19.00 8.38
C PHE A 160 -6.97 -20.05 7.91
N ASP A 161 -7.09 -21.16 8.63
CA ASP A 161 -8.05 -22.22 8.29
C ASP A 161 -9.48 -21.71 8.50
N VAL A 162 -9.71 -20.97 9.60
CA VAL A 162 -11.02 -20.32 9.86
C VAL A 162 -11.34 -19.27 8.81
N LEU A 163 -10.39 -18.40 8.45
CA LEU A 163 -10.61 -17.40 7.41
C LEU A 163 -10.81 -18.04 6.02
N ALA A 164 -10.15 -19.16 5.72
CA ALA A 164 -10.32 -19.88 4.46
C ALA A 164 -11.71 -20.54 4.36
N GLN A 165 -12.33 -20.89 5.49
CA GLN A 165 -13.68 -21.46 5.56
C GLN A 165 -14.77 -20.39 5.70
N ALA A 166 -14.42 -19.11 5.88
CA ALA A 166 -15.37 -18.03 6.12
C ALA A 166 -16.00 -17.54 4.81
N ASP A 167 -17.28 -17.82 4.61
CA ASP A 167 -18.03 -17.48 3.40
C ASP A 167 -18.34 -15.97 3.31
N PHE A 168 -18.34 -15.24 4.43
CA PHE A 168 -18.57 -13.78 4.40
C PHE A 168 -17.51 -13.01 3.57
N LEU A 169 -16.30 -13.57 3.40
CA LEU A 169 -15.25 -12.99 2.56
C LEU A 169 -15.54 -13.14 1.05
N ALA A 170 -16.37 -14.12 0.68
CA ALA A 170 -16.80 -14.35 -0.69
C ALA A 170 -18.13 -13.64 -1.02
N ALA A 171 -18.88 -13.21 0.00
CA ALA A 171 -20.19 -12.57 -0.11
C ALA A 171 -20.12 -11.10 -0.56
N ARG A 172 -19.43 -10.81 -1.67
CA ARG A 172 -19.31 -9.44 -2.19
C ARG A 172 -20.71 -8.92 -2.61
N PRO A 173 -21.16 -7.76 -2.09
CA PRO A 173 -22.39 -7.13 -2.57
C PRO A 173 -22.27 -6.84 -4.08
N GLU A 174 -23.30 -7.19 -4.86
CA GLU A 174 -23.35 -6.77 -6.26
C GLU A 174 -23.37 -5.24 -6.31
N HIS A 175 -22.57 -4.62 -7.19
CA HIS A 175 -22.56 -3.16 -7.38
C HIS A 175 -23.83 -2.72 -8.14
N ASN A 176 -25.01 -3.07 -7.63
CA ASN A 176 -26.22 -2.46 -8.11
C ASN A 176 -26.22 -1.02 -7.62
N LYS A 177 -25.92 -0.11 -8.57
CA LYS A 177 -26.00 1.34 -8.41
C LYS A 177 -27.40 1.82 -7.99
N ASP A 178 -28.39 0.93 -8.06
CA ASP A 178 -29.78 1.15 -7.67
C ASP A 178 -29.99 1.13 -6.14
N TYR A 179 -28.97 0.80 -5.33
CA TYR A 179 -29.08 0.69 -3.86
C TYR A 179 -28.25 1.73 -3.10
N ALA A 180 -27.79 2.78 -3.77
CA ALA A 180 -27.25 3.96 -3.07
C ALA A 180 -28.43 4.80 -2.55
N ASP A 181 -29.20 4.24 -1.60
CA ASP A 181 -30.18 5.01 -0.83
C ASP A 181 -29.39 5.92 0.12
N TYR A 182 -29.03 7.10 -0.38
CA TYR A 182 -28.40 8.19 0.37
C TYR A 182 -29.26 8.71 1.55
N GLU A 183 -30.43 8.10 1.80
CA GLU A 183 -31.31 8.39 2.93
C GLU A 183 -31.38 7.25 3.97
N SER A 184 -30.63 6.15 3.80
CA SER A 184 -30.56 5.11 4.83
C SER A 184 -29.61 5.53 5.96
N PHE A 185 -30.07 5.39 7.21
CA PHE A 185 -29.25 5.61 8.41
C PHE A 185 -28.09 4.59 8.54
N LEU A 186 -28.14 3.49 7.78
CA LEU A 186 -27.13 2.44 7.83
C LEU A 186 -26.03 2.67 6.79
N PRO A 187 -24.76 2.35 7.11
CA PRO A 187 -23.69 2.31 6.12
C PRO A 187 -24.05 1.41 4.93
N ALA A 188 -23.64 1.82 3.74
CA ALA A 188 -23.88 1.06 2.52
C ALA A 188 -23.30 -0.37 2.65
N ALA A 189 -23.94 -1.35 2.00
CA ALA A 189 -23.49 -2.75 2.06
C ALA A 189 -22.03 -2.93 1.60
N THR A 190 -21.58 -2.10 0.65
CA THR A 190 -20.19 -2.03 0.21
C THR A 190 -19.24 -1.59 1.32
N GLU A 191 -19.60 -0.56 2.10
CA GLU A 191 -18.83 -0.11 3.26
C GLU A 191 -18.73 -1.19 4.35
N ARG A 192 -19.86 -1.86 4.63
CA ARG A 192 -19.91 -3.00 5.56
C ARG A 192 -19.01 -4.15 5.09
N TYR A 193 -19.02 -4.46 3.79
CA TYR A 193 -18.10 -5.42 3.20
C TYR A 193 -16.63 -4.99 3.34
N HIS A 194 -16.32 -3.71 3.14
CA HIS A 194 -14.97 -3.20 3.38
C HIS A 194 -14.53 -3.32 4.84
N ALA A 195 -15.45 -3.11 5.79
CA ALA A 195 -15.21 -3.30 7.22
C ALA A 195 -14.95 -4.77 7.60
N LEU A 196 -15.49 -5.73 6.85
CA LEU A 196 -15.19 -7.15 7.02
C LEU A 196 -13.84 -7.56 6.43
N VAL A 197 -13.60 -7.21 5.16
CA VAL A 197 -12.44 -7.72 4.40
C VAL A 197 -11.13 -7.05 4.83
N THR A 198 -11.14 -5.74 5.09
CA THR A 198 -9.90 -4.99 5.35
C THR A 198 -9.16 -5.50 6.60
N PRO A 199 -9.82 -5.69 7.76
CA PRO A 199 -9.15 -6.22 8.95
C PRO A 199 -8.63 -7.65 8.80
N ALA A 200 -9.30 -8.49 7.99
CA ALA A 200 -8.86 -9.86 7.70
C ALA A 200 -7.57 -9.85 6.85
N LEU A 201 -7.51 -9.01 5.81
CA LEU A 201 -6.31 -8.86 4.99
C LEU A 201 -5.15 -8.25 5.78
N GLN A 202 -5.41 -7.26 6.64
CA GLN A 202 -4.42 -6.70 7.56
C GLN A 202 -3.89 -7.76 8.54
N LEU A 203 -4.77 -8.63 9.04
CA LEU A 203 -4.36 -9.71 9.93
C LEU A 203 -3.45 -10.71 9.23
N ALA A 204 -3.82 -11.14 8.02
CA ALA A 204 -2.99 -12.02 7.22
C ALA A 204 -1.61 -11.39 6.92
N ALA A 205 -1.59 -10.11 6.51
CA ALA A 205 -0.35 -9.38 6.23
C ALA A 205 0.53 -9.21 7.49
N SER A 206 -0.05 -8.90 8.65
CA SER A 206 0.69 -8.72 9.90
C SER A 206 1.28 -10.04 10.43
N ILE A 207 0.55 -11.15 10.34
CA ILE A 207 1.06 -12.48 10.68
C ILE A 207 2.26 -12.85 9.78
N LEU A 208 2.14 -12.64 8.47
CA LEU A 208 3.22 -12.92 7.52
C LEU A 208 4.45 -12.02 7.76
N ALA A 209 4.25 -10.73 8.00
CA ALA A 209 5.34 -9.80 8.28
C ALA A 209 6.09 -10.14 9.59
N SER A 210 5.35 -10.44 10.67
CA SER A 210 5.93 -10.75 11.99
C SER A 210 6.66 -12.09 12.02
N THR A 211 6.21 -13.08 11.24
CA THR A 211 6.90 -14.37 11.11
C THR A 211 8.12 -14.29 10.21
N ALA A 212 8.07 -13.50 9.13
CA ALA A 212 9.18 -13.28 8.21
C ALA A 212 10.34 -12.48 8.85
N ALA A 213 10.04 -11.53 9.76
CA ALA A 213 11.07 -10.72 10.43
C ALA A 213 11.99 -11.51 11.40
N GLY A 214 11.58 -12.71 11.80
CA GLY A 214 12.31 -13.57 12.73
C GLY A 214 13.34 -14.50 12.07
N THR A 215 13.16 -14.78 10.79
CA THR A 215 14.16 -15.38 9.93
C THR A 215 15.07 -14.28 9.45
N GLY A 216 16.39 -14.38 9.63
CA GLY A 216 17.38 -13.37 9.19
C GLY A 216 17.39 -13.05 7.69
N SER A 217 16.36 -13.45 6.94
CA SER A 217 16.01 -12.90 5.64
C SER A 217 15.49 -11.47 5.83
N ASN A 218 16.42 -10.53 5.90
CA ASN A 218 16.15 -9.22 5.32
C ASN A 218 15.81 -9.47 3.84
N ALA A 219 14.52 -9.62 3.53
CA ALA A 219 13.99 -9.64 2.16
C ALA A 219 14.21 -8.29 1.43
N PHE A 220 14.99 -7.39 2.03
CA PHE A 220 15.45 -6.10 1.52
C PHE A 220 16.98 -6.07 1.26
N GLN A 221 17.68 -7.21 1.30
CA GLN A 221 19.09 -7.24 0.87
C GLN A 221 19.14 -7.55 -0.64
N GLY A 222 19.24 -6.49 -1.43
CA GLY A 222 19.15 -6.52 -2.89
C GLY A 222 20.18 -7.39 -3.61
N ALA A 223 19.77 -7.79 -4.82
CA ALA A 223 20.48 -8.11 -6.08
C ALA A 223 21.84 -8.86 -6.12
N PHE A 224 22.63 -9.03 -5.05
CA PHE A 224 23.89 -9.79 -5.09
C PHE A 224 24.26 -10.33 -3.70
N GLY A 225 23.62 -11.42 -3.25
CA GLY A 225 23.90 -12.01 -1.94
C GLY A 225 23.17 -13.33 -1.70
N SER A 226 23.91 -14.43 -1.88
CA SER A 226 23.58 -15.84 -1.57
C SER A 226 22.34 -16.09 -0.69
N THR A 227 21.29 -16.66 -1.28
CA THR A 227 20.17 -17.28 -0.55
C THR A 227 20.61 -18.64 -0.02
N LYS A 228 21.27 -18.66 1.16
CA LYS A 228 21.47 -19.92 1.88
C LYS A 228 20.10 -20.47 2.27
N ALA A 229 19.79 -21.69 1.82
CA ALA A 229 18.61 -22.43 2.20
C ALA A 229 18.58 -22.60 3.73
N ILE A 230 17.64 -21.91 4.38
CA ILE A 230 17.36 -22.05 5.81
C ILE A 230 16.44 -23.26 6.00
N ALA A 231 16.70 -24.05 7.03
CA ALA A 231 15.99 -25.28 7.38
C ALA A 231 14.46 -25.10 7.49
N PRO A 232 13.65 -26.15 7.24
CA PRO A 232 12.20 -26.11 7.36
C PRO A 232 11.79 -25.97 8.83
N SER A 233 11.65 -24.74 9.31
CA SER A 233 11.03 -24.42 10.59
C SER A 233 9.68 -23.73 10.38
N SER A 234 8.92 -23.51 11.45
CA SER A 234 7.58 -22.91 11.50
C SER A 234 7.37 -21.65 10.64
N ALA A 235 8.45 -20.98 10.22
CA ALA A 235 8.46 -19.88 9.26
C ALA A 235 7.86 -20.22 7.87
N HIS A 236 7.87 -21.49 7.44
CA HIS A 236 7.23 -21.89 6.17
C HIS A 236 5.75 -22.24 6.29
N ALA A 237 5.21 -22.35 7.50
CA ALA A 237 3.80 -22.67 7.70
C ALA A 237 2.90 -21.48 7.33
N ALA A 238 3.29 -20.26 7.73
CA ALA A 238 2.48 -19.06 7.52
C ALA A 238 2.24 -18.76 6.03
N PRO A 239 3.25 -18.74 5.13
CA PRO A 239 3.01 -18.49 3.71
C PRO A 239 2.18 -19.60 3.05
N ARG A 240 2.35 -20.86 3.45
CA ARG A 240 1.54 -21.99 2.92
C ARG A 240 0.07 -21.89 3.33
N GLN A 241 -0.19 -21.55 4.58
CA GLN A 241 -1.56 -21.30 5.05
C GLN A 241 -2.18 -20.07 4.38
N ALA A 242 -1.40 -19.02 4.13
CA ALA A 242 -1.85 -17.87 3.35
C ALA A 242 -2.20 -18.24 1.90
N VAL A 243 -1.46 -19.15 1.25
CA VAL A 243 -1.83 -19.68 -0.07
C VAL A 243 -3.20 -20.36 -0.01
N SER A 244 -3.49 -21.15 1.03
CA SER A 244 -4.79 -21.79 1.22
C SER A 244 -5.93 -20.76 1.27
N LEU A 245 -5.74 -19.68 2.02
CA LEU A 245 -6.69 -18.56 2.08
C LEU A 245 -6.90 -17.90 0.71
N LEU A 246 -5.81 -17.60 -0.01
CA LEU A 246 -5.86 -17.00 -1.33
C LEU A 246 -6.57 -17.89 -2.36
N THR A 247 -6.41 -19.22 -2.24
CA THR A 247 -7.09 -20.18 -3.12
C THR A 247 -8.56 -20.36 -2.77
N ALA A 248 -8.92 -20.29 -1.48
CA ALA A 248 -10.31 -20.42 -1.03
C ALA A 248 -11.19 -19.27 -1.55
N HIS A 249 -10.69 -18.03 -1.42
CA HIS A 249 -11.42 -16.81 -1.80
C HIS A 249 -10.98 -16.22 -3.14
N ARG A 250 -10.63 -17.09 -4.09
CA ARG A 250 -10.01 -16.71 -5.36
C ARG A 250 -10.78 -15.63 -6.11
N GLU A 251 -12.05 -15.87 -6.39
CA GLU A 251 -12.86 -14.97 -7.23
C GLU A 251 -13.09 -13.62 -6.54
N ALA A 252 -13.33 -13.62 -5.23
CA ALA A 252 -13.50 -12.40 -4.44
C ALA A 252 -12.23 -11.55 -4.43
N PHE A 253 -11.06 -12.15 -4.18
CA PHE A 253 -9.79 -11.42 -4.14
C PHE A 253 -9.33 -10.94 -5.52
N ILE A 254 -9.60 -11.69 -6.60
CA ILE A 254 -9.37 -11.21 -7.97
C ILE A 254 -10.27 -10.01 -8.27
N ALA A 255 -11.52 -10.05 -7.82
CA ALA A 255 -12.46 -8.96 -8.01
C ALA A 255 -12.04 -7.71 -7.22
N ILE A 256 -11.40 -7.85 -6.05
CA ILE A 256 -10.80 -6.74 -5.29
C ILE A 256 -9.60 -6.18 -6.05
N LEU A 257 -8.68 -7.00 -6.57
CA LEU A 257 -7.54 -6.52 -7.36
C LEU A 257 -7.94 -5.81 -8.66
N ARG A 258 -9.11 -6.14 -9.21
CA ARG A 258 -9.67 -5.46 -10.40
C ARG A 258 -10.47 -4.20 -10.07
N ALA A 259 -10.92 -4.01 -8.83
CA ALA A 259 -11.72 -2.84 -8.46
C ALA A 259 -11.00 -1.50 -8.73
N PRO A 260 -9.70 -1.35 -8.40
CA PRO A 260 -8.96 -0.12 -8.71
C PRO A 260 -8.73 0.15 -10.21
N LEU A 261 -9.07 -0.78 -11.09
CA LEU A 261 -8.95 -0.57 -12.55
C LEU A 261 -10.13 0.22 -13.12
N GLN A 262 -11.19 0.44 -12.33
CA GLN A 262 -12.36 1.23 -12.70
C GLN A 262 -12.02 2.73 -12.77
N GLU A 263 -12.92 3.53 -13.36
CA GLU A 263 -12.71 4.97 -13.55
C GLU A 263 -12.78 5.76 -12.23
N CYS A 264 -13.63 5.34 -11.29
CA CYS A 264 -13.75 5.93 -9.95
C CYS A 264 -13.46 4.85 -8.91
N VAL A 265 -12.58 5.14 -7.95
CA VAL A 265 -12.07 4.16 -6.97
C VAL A 265 -12.05 4.78 -5.57
N SER A 266 -12.50 4.04 -4.57
CA SER A 266 -12.42 4.44 -3.15
C SER A 266 -11.01 4.22 -2.57
N VAL A 267 -10.68 4.92 -1.48
CA VAL A 267 -9.42 4.69 -0.77
C VAL A 267 -9.39 3.28 -0.15
N ALA A 268 -10.54 2.77 0.29
CA ALA A 268 -10.69 1.43 0.87
C ALA A 268 -10.35 0.32 -0.13
N GLU A 269 -10.84 0.39 -1.37
CA GLU A 269 -10.54 -0.61 -2.40
C GLU A 269 -9.06 -0.64 -2.77
N LEU A 270 -8.42 0.53 -2.82
CA LEU A 270 -6.99 0.61 -3.09
C LEU A 270 -6.15 0.04 -1.94
N ASP A 271 -6.54 0.30 -0.68
CA ASP A 271 -5.87 -0.27 0.50
C ASP A 271 -6.01 -1.80 0.53
N GLN A 272 -7.20 -2.33 0.21
CA GLN A 272 -7.41 -3.77 0.09
C GLN A 272 -6.57 -4.42 -1.01
N ALA A 273 -6.49 -3.80 -2.19
CA ALA A 273 -5.63 -4.26 -3.27
C ALA A 273 -4.15 -4.22 -2.85
N GLN A 274 -3.70 -3.17 -2.17
CA GLN A 274 -2.34 -3.06 -1.64
C GLN A 274 -2.00 -4.17 -0.64
N LEU A 275 -2.93 -4.49 0.27
CA LEU A 275 -2.76 -5.57 1.23
C LEU A 275 -2.64 -6.91 0.49
N LEU A 276 -3.52 -7.21 -0.46
CA LEU A 276 -3.44 -8.44 -1.27
C LEU A 276 -2.09 -8.57 -2.01
N VAL A 277 -1.62 -7.51 -2.67
CA VAL A 277 -0.29 -7.52 -3.32
C VAL A 277 0.81 -7.81 -2.30
N SER A 278 0.70 -7.24 -1.08
CA SER A 278 1.67 -7.48 0.00
C SER A 278 1.67 -8.94 0.48
N LEU A 279 0.50 -9.59 0.58
CA LEU A 279 0.43 -11.04 0.84
C LEU A 279 1.19 -11.83 -0.21
N PHE A 280 1.02 -11.49 -1.50
CA PHE A 280 1.75 -12.14 -2.58
C PHE A 280 3.26 -11.97 -2.45
N VAL A 281 3.77 -10.78 -2.06
CA VAL A 281 5.20 -10.57 -1.81
C VAL A 281 5.76 -11.56 -0.78
N PHE A 282 5.02 -11.84 0.30
CA PHE A 282 5.44 -12.82 1.32
C PHE A 282 5.30 -14.28 0.89
N VAL A 283 4.33 -14.58 0.02
CA VAL A 283 4.06 -15.93 -0.48
C VAL A 283 5.02 -16.33 -1.60
N MET A 284 5.45 -15.38 -2.42
CA MET A 284 6.30 -15.58 -3.61
C MET A 284 7.55 -16.46 -3.35
N PRO A 285 8.34 -16.27 -2.28
CA PRO A 285 9.50 -17.12 -1.99
C PRO A 285 9.18 -18.60 -1.73
N THR A 286 7.92 -18.94 -1.47
CA THR A 286 7.47 -20.32 -1.21
C THR A 286 6.88 -21.01 -2.44
N LEU A 287 6.62 -20.26 -3.50
CA LEU A 287 6.06 -20.80 -4.74
C LEU A 287 7.17 -21.34 -5.65
N ASP A 288 6.82 -22.36 -6.42
CA ASP A 288 7.65 -22.86 -7.51
C ASP A 288 7.52 -21.95 -8.74
N ASP A 289 8.51 -21.97 -9.63
CA ASP A 289 8.51 -21.12 -10.83
C ASP A 289 7.24 -21.32 -11.68
N ASP A 290 6.76 -22.55 -11.83
CA ASP A 290 5.58 -22.86 -12.65
C ASP A 290 4.27 -22.39 -12.02
N ALA A 291 4.24 -22.07 -10.72
CA ALA A 291 3.03 -21.71 -9.98
C ALA A 291 2.31 -20.46 -10.55
N LEU A 292 3.05 -19.54 -11.19
CA LEU A 292 2.51 -18.33 -11.79
C LEU A 292 2.14 -18.49 -13.27
N GLN A 293 2.42 -19.65 -13.88
CA GLN A 293 2.05 -19.93 -15.27
C GLN A 293 0.69 -20.63 -15.34
N PRO A 294 -0.13 -20.33 -16.37
CA PRO A 294 -1.35 -21.08 -16.61
C PRO A 294 -0.99 -22.55 -16.90
N PRO A 295 -1.74 -23.54 -16.35
CA PRO A 295 -3.12 -23.46 -15.86
C PRO A 295 -3.29 -23.20 -14.35
N ASN A 296 -2.23 -22.84 -13.61
CA ASN A 296 -2.30 -22.71 -12.15
C ASN A 296 -3.23 -21.57 -11.69
N MET A 297 -3.92 -21.77 -10.56
CA MET A 297 -4.88 -20.80 -10.02
C MET A 297 -4.25 -19.43 -9.73
N LEU A 298 -2.98 -19.42 -9.31
CA LEU A 298 -2.22 -18.21 -9.00
C LEU A 298 -1.86 -17.38 -10.24
N ALA A 299 -1.92 -17.94 -11.45
CA ALA A 299 -1.67 -17.20 -12.69
C ALA A 299 -2.70 -16.07 -12.91
N SER A 300 -3.95 -16.28 -12.48
CA SER A 300 -5.02 -15.27 -12.58
C SER A 300 -4.84 -14.09 -11.60
N PHE A 301 -4.21 -14.35 -10.46
CA PHE A 301 -3.77 -13.29 -9.55
C PHE A 301 -2.58 -12.53 -10.14
N HIS A 302 -1.61 -13.24 -10.69
CA HIS A 302 -0.45 -12.62 -11.32
C HIS A 302 -0.87 -11.63 -12.42
N SER A 303 -1.78 -12.04 -13.33
CA SER A 303 -2.28 -11.14 -14.38
C SER A 303 -3.06 -9.94 -13.83
N ALA A 304 -3.85 -10.12 -12.75
CA ALA A 304 -4.55 -9.01 -12.10
C ALA A 304 -3.57 -8.00 -11.45
N ILE A 305 -2.50 -8.48 -10.82
CA ILE A 305 -1.47 -7.61 -10.22
C ILE A 305 -0.69 -6.85 -11.29
N LEU A 306 -0.38 -7.48 -12.44
CA LEU A 306 0.24 -6.78 -13.56
C LEU A 306 -0.69 -5.69 -14.12
N ALA A 307 -1.99 -5.97 -14.26
CA ALA A 307 -2.96 -4.97 -14.70
C ALA A 307 -3.06 -3.79 -13.73
N LEU A 308 -2.97 -4.06 -12.42
CA LEU A 308 -2.93 -3.04 -11.37
C LEU A 308 -1.63 -2.20 -11.41
N ALA A 309 -0.49 -2.82 -11.73
CA ALA A 309 0.77 -2.10 -11.83
C ALA A 309 0.78 -1.05 -12.96
N ALA A 310 0.13 -1.33 -14.09
CA ALA A 310 0.17 -0.44 -15.25
C ALA A 310 -0.28 1.03 -14.96
N PRO A 311 -1.43 1.29 -14.31
CA PRO A 311 -1.85 2.65 -13.97
C PRO A 311 -1.23 3.20 -12.68
N TYR A 312 -0.87 2.36 -11.70
CA TYR A 312 -0.47 2.83 -10.36
C TYR A 312 1.03 2.95 -10.13
N LEU A 313 1.90 2.47 -11.04
CA LEU A 313 3.35 2.66 -10.93
C LEU A 313 3.76 4.14 -11.01
N GLN A 314 2.98 4.98 -11.67
CA GLN A 314 3.18 6.43 -11.71
C GLN A 314 2.42 7.10 -10.56
N ALA A 315 3.01 8.10 -9.92
CA ALA A 315 2.44 8.80 -8.77
C ALA A 315 1.55 10.01 -9.14
N THR A 316 1.42 10.34 -10.43
CA THR A 316 0.55 11.44 -10.89
C THR A 316 -0.85 11.02 -11.39
N PRO A 317 -1.04 9.93 -12.17
CA PRO A 317 -2.31 9.65 -12.85
C PRO A 317 -3.40 9.05 -11.95
N TRP A 318 -3.12 8.71 -10.69
CA TRP A 318 -4.15 8.18 -9.79
C TRP A 318 -5.11 9.27 -9.29
N LYS A 319 -4.69 10.55 -9.30
CA LYS A 319 -5.49 11.68 -8.78
C LYS A 319 -6.82 11.88 -9.52
N SER A 320 -6.89 11.50 -10.79
CA SER A 320 -8.12 11.52 -11.60
C SER A 320 -9.08 10.37 -11.28
N ARG A 321 -8.58 9.29 -10.67
CA ARG A 321 -9.31 8.04 -10.42
C ARG A 321 -9.81 7.90 -9.00
N VAL A 322 -9.01 8.34 -8.03
CA VAL A 322 -9.33 8.20 -6.61
C VAL A 322 -10.21 9.37 -6.21
N VAL A 323 -11.47 9.08 -5.89
CA VAL A 323 -12.52 10.08 -5.61
C VAL A 323 -13.18 9.75 -4.27
N PRO A 324 -13.52 10.75 -3.44
CA PRO A 324 -14.23 10.51 -2.18
C PRO A 324 -15.64 9.97 -2.46
N LEU A 325 -15.90 8.73 -2.04
CA LEU A 325 -17.17 8.04 -2.26
C LEU A 325 -18.09 8.12 -1.04
N ASN A 326 -17.53 7.94 0.15
CA ASN A 326 -18.27 7.90 1.40
C ASN A 326 -18.34 9.29 2.06
N ASP A 327 -19.30 9.51 2.96
CA ASP A 327 -19.48 10.81 3.62
C ASP A 327 -18.25 11.22 4.44
N ALA A 328 -17.61 10.26 5.12
CA ALA A 328 -16.35 10.50 5.81
C ALA A 328 -15.21 10.96 4.86
N GLU A 329 -15.13 10.38 3.66
CA GLU A 329 -14.12 10.78 2.66
C GLU A 329 -14.44 12.16 2.06
N ARG A 330 -15.72 12.49 1.91
CA ARG A 330 -16.18 13.81 1.44
C ARG A 330 -15.89 14.89 2.48
N ASP A 331 -16.04 14.58 3.76
CA ASP A 331 -15.65 15.48 4.85
C ASP A 331 -14.13 15.66 4.92
N GLU A 332 -13.36 14.58 4.77
CA GLU A 332 -11.90 14.64 4.64
C GLU A 332 -11.45 15.52 3.45
N ALA A 333 -12.19 15.47 2.33
CA ALA A 333 -11.91 16.30 1.15
C ALA A 333 -12.25 17.79 1.36
N ARG A 334 -13.18 18.11 2.28
CA ARG A 334 -13.48 19.50 2.67
C ARG A 334 -12.47 20.06 3.67
N THR A 335 -11.79 19.18 4.40
CA THR A 335 -10.75 19.58 5.35
C THR A 335 -9.40 19.76 4.64
N PRO A 336 -8.72 20.91 4.76
CA PRO A 336 -7.39 21.08 4.21
C PRO A 336 -6.40 20.14 4.93
N ALA A 337 -5.52 19.49 4.17
CA ALA A 337 -4.40 18.73 4.67
C ALA A 337 -3.48 19.67 5.42
N PHE A 338 -3.41 19.40 6.70
CA PHE A 338 -2.62 20.20 7.60
C PHE A 338 -1.11 20.10 7.29
N PHE A 339 -0.66 18.96 6.76
CA PHE A 339 0.72 18.77 6.31
C PHE A 339 1.07 19.52 5.01
N GLY A 340 0.07 19.86 4.17
CA GLY A 340 0.27 20.61 2.92
C GLY A 340 0.67 22.07 3.15
N ARG A 341 0.18 22.70 4.24
CA ARG A 341 0.62 24.06 4.62
C ARG A 341 2.09 24.14 5.02
N ALA A 342 2.65 23.06 5.55
CA ALA A 342 4.06 22.99 5.92
C ALA A 342 5.02 22.92 4.72
N ALA A 343 4.55 22.53 3.53
CA ALA A 343 5.35 22.52 2.30
C ALA A 343 5.69 23.94 1.80
N ARG A 344 4.98 24.98 2.27
CA ARG A 344 5.31 26.40 1.96
C ARG A 344 6.72 26.81 2.39
N TRP A 345 7.31 26.12 3.36
CA TRP A 345 8.64 26.42 3.90
C TRP A 345 9.79 25.85 3.05
N ALA A 346 9.51 24.94 2.11
CA ALA A 346 10.52 24.33 1.24
C ALA A 346 10.85 25.17 -0.02
N GLY A 347 10.28 26.37 -0.16
CA GLY A 347 10.73 27.36 -1.16
C GLY A 347 10.25 27.14 -2.60
N GLU A 348 9.28 26.26 -2.86
CA GLU A 348 8.69 26.10 -4.18
C GLU A 348 7.18 25.90 -4.11
N GLY A 349 6.43 26.76 -4.81
CA GLY A 349 5.11 26.42 -5.34
C GLY A 349 3.94 27.15 -4.69
N THR A 350 3.24 27.91 -5.54
CA THR A 350 1.78 28.06 -5.56
C THR A 350 1.13 26.68 -5.44
N GLY A 351 1.02 26.15 -4.23
CA GLY A 351 0.51 24.81 -3.97
C GLY A 351 -0.98 24.89 -3.66
N ASP A 352 -1.79 24.23 -4.48
CA ASP A 352 -3.15 23.84 -4.11
C ASP A 352 -3.12 23.30 -2.67
N ASP A 353 -3.99 23.80 -1.81
CA ASP A 353 -4.13 23.30 -0.45
C ASP A 353 -4.53 21.81 -0.56
N GLU A 354 -3.54 20.91 -0.49
CA GLU A 354 -3.76 19.46 -0.47
C GLU A 354 -4.83 19.18 0.58
N THR A 355 -5.81 18.33 0.30
CA THR A 355 -6.90 18.02 1.25
C THR A 355 -6.52 16.83 2.14
N ALA A 356 -7.13 16.71 3.33
CA ALA A 356 -6.82 15.58 4.22
C ALA A 356 -7.07 14.22 3.52
N PHE A 357 -8.07 14.19 2.63
CA PHE A 357 -8.34 13.09 1.72
C PHE A 357 -7.16 12.81 0.77
N GLU A 358 -6.64 13.83 0.08
CA GLU A 358 -5.51 13.66 -0.84
C GLU A 358 -4.26 13.15 -0.11
N ALA A 359 -3.97 13.67 1.08
CA ALA A 359 -2.84 13.21 1.89
C ALA A 359 -2.99 11.73 2.30
N ARG A 360 -4.20 11.32 2.67
CA ARG A 360 -4.52 9.91 2.98
C ARG A 360 -4.40 9.02 1.74
N ALA A 361 -4.98 9.43 0.62
CA ALA A 361 -4.93 8.72 -0.65
C ALA A 361 -3.49 8.56 -1.16
N SER A 362 -2.70 9.63 -1.13
CA SER A 362 -1.27 9.62 -1.46
C SER A 362 -0.49 8.63 -0.59
N GLY A 363 -0.78 8.58 0.71
CA GLY A 363 -0.18 7.60 1.63
C GLY A 363 -0.52 6.14 1.28
N VAL A 364 -1.76 5.86 0.85
CA VAL A 364 -2.20 4.52 0.42
C VAL A 364 -1.56 4.15 -0.92
N VAL A 365 -1.56 5.06 -1.90
CA VAL A 365 -0.92 4.87 -3.20
C VAL A 365 0.58 4.60 -3.04
N GLY A 366 1.28 5.35 -2.18
CA GLY A 366 2.69 5.12 -1.92
C GLY A 366 2.98 3.75 -1.30
N ARG A 367 2.07 3.20 -0.47
CA ARG A 367 2.15 1.80 0.00
C ARG A 367 1.88 0.81 -1.13
N ALA A 368 0.89 1.09 -1.98
CA ALA A 368 0.54 0.24 -3.12
C ALA A 368 1.70 0.15 -4.11
N GLN A 369 2.32 1.28 -4.46
CA GLN A 369 3.51 1.35 -5.32
C GLN A 369 4.67 0.52 -4.78
N ARG A 370 4.97 0.64 -3.48
CA ARG A 370 6.03 -0.17 -2.85
C ARG A 370 5.73 -1.66 -2.93
N ALA A 371 4.49 -2.06 -2.60
CA ALA A 371 4.08 -3.46 -2.66
C ALA A 371 4.14 -4.00 -4.10
N LEU A 372 3.68 -3.22 -5.08
CA LEU A 372 3.74 -3.56 -6.50
C LEU A 372 5.18 -3.72 -6.96
N LEU A 373 6.07 -2.75 -6.70
CA LEU A 373 7.48 -2.83 -7.09
C LEU A 373 8.18 -4.04 -6.48
N SER A 374 7.98 -4.30 -5.18
CA SER A 374 8.52 -5.50 -4.53
C SER A 374 7.98 -6.79 -5.16
N TYR A 375 6.70 -6.83 -5.53
CA TYR A 375 6.12 -7.96 -6.23
C TYR A 375 6.71 -8.15 -7.63
N LEU A 376 6.83 -7.07 -8.42
CA LEU A 376 7.39 -7.13 -9.78
C LEU A 376 8.85 -7.57 -9.75
N GLU A 377 9.63 -7.11 -8.76
CA GLU A 377 11.01 -7.55 -8.56
C GLU A 377 11.07 -9.05 -8.29
N ALA A 378 10.29 -9.52 -7.31
CA ALA A 378 10.23 -10.93 -6.93
C ALA A 378 9.72 -11.81 -8.08
N ALA A 379 8.72 -11.36 -8.82
CA ALA A 379 8.14 -12.08 -9.95
C ALA A 379 9.04 -12.09 -11.20
N SER A 380 9.92 -11.11 -11.35
CA SER A 380 10.89 -11.06 -12.47
C SER A 380 12.04 -12.06 -12.32
N ASN A 381 12.36 -12.47 -11.09
CA ASN A 381 13.39 -13.46 -10.80
C ASN A 381 12.84 -14.87 -11.03
N SER A 382 13.43 -15.64 -11.97
CA SER A 382 13.18 -17.10 -12.00
C SER A 382 14.09 -17.80 -11.00
N ARG A 383 13.52 -18.66 -10.16
CA ARG A 383 14.23 -19.34 -9.08
C ARG A 383 14.95 -20.56 -9.64
N GLY A 384 16.27 -20.48 -9.74
CA GLY A 384 17.12 -21.61 -10.14
C GLY A 384 17.95 -21.37 -11.39
N ASN A 385 17.79 -20.22 -12.06
CA ASN A 385 18.70 -19.78 -13.10
C ASN A 385 18.82 -18.25 -13.11
N GLU A 386 19.93 -17.71 -12.60
CA GLU A 386 20.23 -16.27 -12.56
C GLU A 386 20.18 -15.59 -13.95
N THR A 387 20.19 -16.38 -15.03
CA THR A 387 20.12 -15.90 -16.41
C THR A 387 18.70 -15.83 -17.00
N ARG A 388 17.67 -16.37 -16.31
CA ARG A 388 16.30 -16.36 -16.81
C ARG A 388 15.47 -15.30 -16.09
N THR A 389 15.17 -14.21 -16.79
CA THR A 389 14.23 -13.17 -16.36
C THR A 389 12.82 -13.52 -16.83
N ARG A 390 11.83 -13.51 -15.93
CA ARG A 390 10.41 -13.63 -16.31
C ARG A 390 9.89 -12.27 -16.78
N LEU A 391 9.12 -12.28 -17.86
CA LEU A 391 8.50 -11.08 -18.42
C LEU A 391 7.40 -10.55 -17.49
N VAL A 392 7.69 -9.39 -16.91
CA VAL A 392 6.78 -8.62 -16.07
C VAL A 392 6.48 -7.24 -16.70
N LEU A 393 7.37 -6.77 -17.58
CA LEU A 393 7.21 -5.56 -18.40
C LEU A 393 7.00 -5.93 -19.88
N ILE A 394 6.38 -5.03 -20.65
CA ILE A 394 6.27 -5.12 -22.12
C ILE A 394 7.34 -4.21 -22.79
N PRO A 395 7.93 -4.62 -23.93
CA PRO A 395 8.90 -3.83 -24.70
C PRO A 395 8.23 -2.66 -25.44
N SER A 396 7.74 -1.68 -24.69
CA SER A 396 7.16 -0.45 -25.24
C SER A 396 7.60 0.75 -24.40
N MET A 397 8.04 1.82 -25.08
CA MET A 397 8.38 3.10 -24.45
C MET A 397 7.17 4.01 -24.25
N ALA A 398 5.97 3.58 -24.65
CA ALA A 398 4.75 4.31 -24.38
C ALA A 398 4.46 4.30 -22.88
N ALA A 399 4.64 5.45 -22.23
CA ALA A 399 4.09 5.69 -20.90
C ALA A 399 2.56 5.84 -21.01
N GLN A 400 1.81 5.25 -20.08
CA GLN A 400 0.36 5.40 -20.02
C GLN A 400 0.02 6.84 -19.61
N ARG A 401 -0.01 7.76 -20.59
CA ARG A 401 -0.51 9.12 -20.40
C ARG A 401 -2.03 9.08 -20.40
N GLU A 402 -2.65 9.31 -19.25
CA GLU A 402 -4.07 9.63 -19.24
C GLU A 402 -4.30 10.94 -20.00
N ARG A 403 -5.17 10.86 -21.00
CA ARG A 403 -5.72 12.03 -21.67
C ARG A 403 -6.68 12.66 -20.66
N ALA A 404 -6.19 13.63 -19.89
CA ALA A 404 -6.99 14.42 -18.96
C ALA A 404 -8.24 14.96 -19.67
N LYS A 405 -9.38 14.33 -19.40
CA LYS A 405 -10.70 14.93 -19.53
C LYS A 405 -11.34 14.79 -18.17
N THR A 406 -11.19 15.81 -17.34
CA THR A 406 -11.96 15.96 -16.11
C THR A 406 -13.44 16.10 -16.50
N PRO A 407 -14.35 15.24 -16.02
CA PRO A 407 -15.79 15.38 -16.29
C PRO A 407 -16.43 16.58 -15.57
N PHE A 408 -15.69 17.27 -14.72
CA PHE A 408 -16.24 18.24 -13.76
C PHE A 408 -16.07 19.71 -14.17
N ASP A 409 -15.26 20.02 -15.18
CA ASP A 409 -15.00 21.41 -15.60
C ASP A 409 -15.98 21.94 -16.66
N GLU A 410 -16.74 21.08 -17.35
CA GLU A 410 -17.69 21.51 -18.40
C GLU A 410 -19.06 21.96 -17.85
N ALA A 411 -19.38 21.71 -16.58
CA ALA A 411 -20.64 22.18 -15.98
C ALA A 411 -20.66 23.70 -15.70
N GLY A 412 -19.50 24.38 -15.74
CA GLY A 412 -19.37 25.81 -15.42
C GLY A 412 -19.28 26.76 -16.63
N ARG A 413 -19.21 26.26 -17.87
CA ARG A 413 -19.05 27.08 -19.08
C ARG A 413 -19.90 26.59 -20.26
N ALA A 414 -21.20 26.45 -20.07
CA ALA A 414 -22.16 26.53 -21.17
C ALA A 414 -22.96 27.83 -21.04
N SER A 415 -22.45 28.86 -21.71
CA SER A 415 -23.10 30.15 -21.92
C SER A 415 -24.47 30.00 -22.58
N SER A 416 -25.40 30.83 -22.11
CA SER A 416 -26.71 31.19 -22.67
C SER A 416 -26.93 30.90 -24.15
N VAL A 417 -27.94 30.08 -24.45
CA VAL A 417 -28.82 30.26 -25.63
C VAL A 417 -30.24 29.88 -25.20
N ARG A 418 -31.19 30.76 -25.50
CA ARG A 418 -32.63 30.68 -25.21
C ARG A 418 -33.34 29.60 -26.02
N ASP A 419 -34.51 29.21 -25.50
CA ASP A 419 -35.73 28.70 -26.16
C ASP A 419 -35.64 28.19 -27.60
N GLU A 420 -36.08 26.96 -27.82
CA GLU A 420 -37.25 26.68 -28.68
C GLU A 420 -37.72 25.21 -28.53
N LEU A 421 -39.04 25.05 -28.56
CA LEU A 421 -39.79 23.80 -28.53
C LEU A 421 -39.67 23.06 -29.87
N ASP A 422 -39.26 21.79 -29.90
CA ASP A 422 -39.85 20.79 -30.81
C ASP A 422 -39.50 19.34 -30.42
N GLY A 423 -40.43 18.43 -30.64
CA GLY A 423 -40.31 17.00 -30.34
C GLY A 423 -39.61 16.21 -31.46
N GLY A 424 -39.06 15.03 -31.12
CA GLY A 424 -38.54 14.11 -32.12
C GLY A 424 -37.68 12.97 -31.55
N TYR A 425 -38.10 11.75 -31.85
CA TYR A 425 -37.49 10.47 -31.47
C TYR A 425 -36.00 10.32 -31.81
N GLY A 426 -35.26 9.60 -30.95
CA GLY A 426 -34.14 8.73 -31.36
C GLY A 426 -32.73 9.32 -31.32
N GLY A 427 -32.21 9.63 -30.14
CA GLY A 427 -30.78 9.93 -29.93
C GLY A 427 -30.09 8.83 -29.11
N ARG A 428 -29.30 7.97 -29.76
CA ARG A 428 -28.34 7.08 -29.06
C ARG A 428 -27.40 7.94 -28.22
N GLN A 429 -27.51 7.86 -26.90
CA GLN A 429 -26.50 8.41 -25.99
C GLN A 429 -25.14 7.74 -26.26
N PRO A 430 -24.04 8.50 -26.37
CA PRO A 430 -22.71 7.92 -26.42
C PRO A 430 -22.38 7.37 -25.04
N TYR A 431 -22.41 6.05 -24.87
CA TYR A 431 -21.78 5.41 -23.73
C TYR A 431 -20.30 5.84 -23.67
N PRO A 432 -19.79 6.34 -22.54
CA PRO A 432 -18.36 6.59 -22.40
C PRO A 432 -17.63 5.25 -22.55
N ARG A 433 -16.73 5.18 -23.52
CA ARG A 433 -15.83 4.03 -23.71
C ARG A 433 -14.88 3.99 -22.52
N ALA A 434 -15.00 2.93 -21.71
CA ALA A 434 -14.04 2.60 -20.66
C ALA A 434 -12.61 2.78 -21.19
N ALA A 435 -11.81 3.59 -20.49
CA ALA A 435 -10.39 3.75 -20.81
C ALA A 435 -9.74 2.37 -20.88
N SER A 436 -9.11 2.04 -22.01
CA SER A 436 -8.34 0.80 -22.20
C SER A 436 -7.11 0.84 -21.28
N THR A 437 -7.25 0.40 -20.02
CA THR A 437 -6.11 0.19 -19.13
C THR A 437 -5.23 -0.91 -19.73
N ALA A 438 -3.95 -0.63 -19.96
CA ALA A 438 -3.02 -1.66 -20.41
C ALA A 438 -3.00 -2.81 -19.39
N ALA A 439 -3.06 -4.05 -19.87
CA ALA A 439 -3.13 -5.22 -18.99
C ALA A 439 -1.81 -5.51 -18.26
N VAL A 440 -0.69 -4.91 -18.68
CA VAL A 440 0.65 -5.09 -18.12
C VAL A 440 1.46 -3.79 -18.26
N PRO A 441 2.30 -3.43 -17.28
CA PRO A 441 3.16 -2.24 -17.35
C PRO A 441 4.19 -2.33 -18.50
N SER A 442 4.49 -1.18 -19.10
CA SER A 442 5.48 -1.04 -20.17
C SER A 442 6.83 -0.57 -19.62
N LEU A 443 7.90 -0.74 -20.41
CA LEU A 443 9.20 -0.14 -20.10
C LEU A 443 9.09 1.38 -19.91
N GLY A 444 8.29 2.06 -20.74
CA GLY A 444 8.00 3.48 -20.63
C GLY A 444 7.32 3.88 -19.32
N THR A 445 6.39 3.06 -18.80
CA THR A 445 5.78 3.33 -17.49
C THR A 445 6.78 3.25 -16.34
N ALA A 446 7.70 2.27 -16.38
CA ALA A 446 8.75 2.12 -15.37
C ALA A 446 9.77 3.28 -15.42
N VAL A 447 10.15 3.74 -16.62
CA VAL A 447 11.06 4.89 -16.77
C VAL A 447 10.40 6.20 -16.31
N ALA A 448 9.12 6.41 -16.61
CA ALA A 448 8.39 7.57 -16.11
C ALA A 448 8.26 7.56 -14.58
N ALA A 449 8.02 6.39 -13.97
CA ALA A 449 8.00 6.24 -12.52
C ALA A 449 9.39 6.52 -11.90
N LEU A 450 10.47 6.06 -12.55
CA LEU A 450 11.84 6.36 -12.13
C LEU A 450 12.09 7.87 -12.14
N ASP A 451 11.71 8.54 -13.21
CA ASP A 451 11.91 9.99 -13.36
C ASP A 451 11.18 10.80 -12.26
N GLU A 452 9.93 10.42 -11.98
CA GLU A 452 9.09 11.03 -10.93
C GLU A 452 9.68 10.81 -9.54
N HIS A 453 10.09 9.58 -9.21
CA HIS A 453 10.70 9.29 -7.90
C HIS A 453 12.05 9.99 -7.73
N VAL A 454 12.91 10.04 -8.75
CA VAL A 454 14.19 10.75 -8.68
C VAL A 454 13.98 12.25 -8.46
N GLY A 455 13.05 12.86 -9.19
CA GLY A 455 12.68 14.26 -8.99
C GLY A 455 12.12 14.53 -7.58
N SER A 456 11.30 13.61 -7.07
CA SER A 456 10.73 13.72 -5.72
C SER A 456 11.79 13.53 -4.62
N VAL A 457 12.74 12.62 -4.79
CA VAL A 457 13.86 12.43 -3.84
C VAL A 457 14.76 13.66 -3.79
N ALA A 458 15.05 14.29 -4.93
CA ALA A 458 15.85 15.52 -4.95
C ALA A 458 15.19 16.64 -4.12
N LYS A 459 13.87 16.82 -4.26
CA LYS A 459 13.09 17.77 -3.45
C LYS A 459 13.08 17.40 -1.96
N ASP A 460 12.85 16.13 -1.64
CA ASP A 460 12.85 15.66 -0.24
C ASP A 460 14.22 15.86 0.43
N LEU A 461 15.33 15.63 -0.29
CA LEU A 461 16.68 15.84 0.22
C LEU A 461 16.94 17.32 0.53
N GLN A 462 16.53 18.23 -0.36
CA GLN A 462 16.61 19.67 -0.11
C GLN A 462 15.78 20.08 1.12
N ALA A 463 14.58 19.53 1.27
CA ALA A 463 13.74 19.78 2.43
C ALA A 463 14.33 19.21 3.74
N LEU A 464 15.03 18.07 3.68
CA LEU A 464 15.78 17.53 4.82
C LEU A 464 16.93 18.44 5.24
N GLU A 465 17.69 18.97 4.28
CA GLU A 465 18.78 19.91 4.54
C GLU A 465 18.27 21.20 5.18
N ASN A 466 17.14 21.73 4.71
CA ASN A 466 16.49 22.89 5.30
C ASN A 466 16.03 22.62 6.75
N ALA A 467 15.41 21.46 7.01
CA ALA A 467 15.00 21.07 8.36
C ALA A 467 16.20 20.84 9.29
N GLU A 468 17.31 20.32 8.78
CA GLU A 468 18.57 20.21 9.52
C GLU A 468 19.16 21.58 9.85
N GLY A 469 19.20 22.49 8.88
CA GLY A 469 19.68 23.85 9.09
C GLY A 469 18.88 24.61 10.16
N LEU A 470 17.55 24.44 10.18
CA LEU A 470 16.69 25.02 11.22
C LEU A 470 16.95 24.45 12.62
N LEU A 471 17.27 23.15 12.72
CA LEU A 471 17.57 22.50 14.00
C LEU A 471 18.98 22.85 14.50
N ASP A 472 19.96 22.95 13.60
CA ASP A 472 21.34 23.30 13.95
C ASP A 472 21.46 24.79 14.35
N ASN A 473 20.66 25.67 13.75
CA ASN A 473 20.61 27.11 14.05
C ASN A 473 19.38 27.52 14.88
N ALA A 474 18.93 26.67 15.81
CA ALA A 474 17.66 26.89 16.52
C ALA A 474 17.56 28.21 17.33
N ASP A 475 18.70 28.81 17.69
CA ASP A 475 18.78 30.07 18.43
C ASP A 475 18.82 31.33 17.54
N GLY A 476 19.11 31.18 16.25
CA GLY A 476 19.13 32.27 15.27
C GLY A 476 17.81 32.49 14.53
N VAL A 477 16.88 31.54 14.63
CA VAL A 477 15.56 31.56 13.98
C VAL A 477 14.60 32.52 14.69
N ARG A 478 13.87 33.34 13.94
CA ARG A 478 12.92 34.32 14.48
C ARG A 478 11.74 33.62 15.18
N MET A 479 11.19 34.26 16.21
CA MET A 479 10.04 33.70 16.93
C MET A 479 8.80 33.58 16.05
N ASP A 480 8.62 34.46 15.06
CA ASP A 480 7.49 34.40 14.12
C ASP A 480 7.48 33.09 13.31
N GLU A 481 8.67 32.60 12.95
CA GLU A 481 8.84 31.33 12.23
C GLU A 481 8.53 30.14 13.13
N TRP A 482 8.96 30.19 14.40
CA TRP A 482 8.59 29.18 15.40
C TRP A 482 7.10 29.17 15.72
N ASP A 483 6.47 30.34 15.76
CA ASP A 483 5.05 30.48 16.03
C ASP A 483 4.20 29.92 14.88
N GLU A 484 4.65 30.02 13.63
CA GLU A 484 3.99 29.36 12.51
C GLU A 484 4.12 27.83 12.58
N ILE A 485 5.32 27.32 12.87
CA ILE A 485 5.53 25.88 13.05
C ILE A 485 4.75 25.36 14.28
N ALA A 486 4.59 26.15 15.33
CA ALA A 486 3.80 25.78 16.51
C ALA A 486 2.29 25.80 16.24
N ARG A 487 1.78 26.80 15.48
CA ARG A 487 0.40 26.80 14.96
C ARG A 487 0.15 25.54 14.16
N ASP A 488 1.15 25.16 13.36
CA ASP A 488 1.10 23.91 12.64
C ASP A 488 1.01 22.70 13.59
N ALA A 489 1.97 22.52 14.48
CA ALA A 489 2.01 21.36 15.38
C ALA A 489 0.71 21.17 16.20
N LEU A 490 0.07 22.26 16.60
CA LEU A 490 -1.12 22.26 17.45
C LEU A 490 -2.44 22.16 16.68
N LYS A 491 -2.42 22.28 15.34
CA LYS A 491 -3.61 22.29 14.49
C LYS A 491 -4.60 23.41 14.86
N VAL A 492 -4.11 24.59 15.20
CA VAL A 492 -4.93 25.75 15.59
C VAL A 492 -4.65 26.94 14.69
N ILE A 493 -5.69 27.73 14.39
CA ILE A 493 -5.59 28.98 13.62
C ILE A 493 -4.79 30.02 14.42
N ASP A 494 -5.13 30.17 15.69
CA ASP A 494 -4.47 31.08 16.63
C ASP A 494 -3.75 30.30 17.75
N LEU A 495 -2.53 30.70 18.11
CA LEU A 495 -1.84 30.11 19.24
C LEU A 495 -2.56 30.45 20.55
N PRO A 496 -2.80 29.46 21.44
CA PRO A 496 -3.34 29.73 22.76
C PRO A 496 -2.45 30.75 23.50
N THR A 497 -3.08 31.80 24.04
CA THR A 497 -2.40 32.91 24.75
C THR A 497 -1.60 32.46 25.96
N ASP A 498 -1.88 31.26 26.47
CA ASP A 498 -1.29 30.69 27.69
C ASP A 498 0.10 30.08 27.46
N LEU A 499 0.52 29.91 26.20
CA LEU A 499 1.80 29.29 25.84
C LEU A 499 2.96 30.30 25.90
N SER A 500 3.89 30.07 26.82
CA SER A 500 5.11 30.88 26.91
C SER A 500 5.95 30.76 25.62
N PRO A 501 6.75 31.77 25.25
CA PRO A 501 7.59 31.70 24.03
C PRO A 501 8.57 30.52 24.06
N GLY A 502 9.04 30.11 25.24
CA GLY A 502 9.85 28.89 25.40
C GLY A 502 9.09 27.60 25.13
N GLN A 503 7.81 27.52 25.55
CA GLN A 503 6.94 26.38 25.24
C GLN A 503 6.62 26.32 23.75
N ARG A 504 6.31 27.45 23.11
CA ARG A 504 6.07 27.54 21.65
C ARG A 504 7.27 27.07 20.85
N LYS A 505 8.47 27.56 21.17
CA LYS A 505 9.73 27.08 20.59
C LYS A 505 9.93 25.58 20.82
N SER A 506 9.63 25.05 22.01
CA SER A 506 9.80 23.62 22.31
C SER A 506 8.85 22.71 21.50
N ILE A 507 7.61 23.15 21.29
CA ILE A 507 6.61 22.44 20.47
C ILE A 507 7.05 22.48 19.01
N ALA A 508 7.49 23.63 18.53
CA ALA A 508 7.93 23.79 17.15
C ALA A 508 9.20 22.96 16.84
N ILE A 509 10.20 22.96 17.72
CA ILE A 509 11.40 22.10 17.56
C ILE A 509 11.02 20.62 17.52
N ARG A 510 10.06 20.20 18.36
CA ARG A 510 9.57 18.82 18.36
C ARG A 510 8.93 18.48 17.02
N GLU A 511 8.06 19.35 16.53
CA GLU A 511 7.39 19.19 15.24
C GLU A 511 8.40 19.12 14.08
N VAL A 512 9.44 19.96 14.07
CA VAL A 512 10.52 19.87 13.06
C VAL A 512 11.25 18.55 13.14
N ARG A 513 11.51 17.99 14.33
CA ARG A 513 12.12 16.65 14.47
C ARG A 513 11.20 15.55 13.96
N ASP A 514 9.91 15.63 14.27
CA ASP A 514 8.93 14.65 13.85
C ASP A 514 8.76 14.68 12.31
N ARG A 515 8.70 15.88 11.71
CA ARG A 515 8.71 16.10 10.25
C ARG A 515 9.99 15.60 9.60
N LYS A 516 11.15 15.91 10.17
CA LYS A 516 12.44 15.40 9.68
C LYS A 516 12.45 13.87 9.67
N ALA A 517 11.94 13.22 10.73
CA ALA A 517 11.86 11.77 10.79
C ALA A 517 10.90 11.19 9.73
N ALA A 518 9.74 11.82 9.53
CA ALA A 518 8.76 11.41 8.51
C ALA A 518 9.32 11.59 7.09
N LEU A 519 9.94 12.73 6.81
CA LEU A 519 10.56 13.03 5.53
C LEU A 519 11.70 12.06 5.24
N ARG A 520 12.56 11.78 6.23
CA ARG A 520 13.63 10.78 6.11
C ARG A 520 13.09 9.38 5.78
N ALA A 521 12.00 8.97 6.41
CA ALA A 521 11.35 7.70 6.12
C ALA A 521 10.78 7.69 4.68
N SER A 522 10.14 8.77 4.25
CA SER A 522 9.65 8.96 2.87
C SER A 522 10.78 8.88 1.85
N THR A 523 11.86 9.65 2.03
CA THR A 523 13.04 9.66 1.13
C THR A 523 13.66 8.27 1.03
N THR A 524 13.80 7.57 2.16
CA THR A 524 14.34 6.21 2.18
C THR A 524 13.46 5.27 1.36
N ALA A 525 12.14 5.33 1.53
CA ALA A 525 11.23 4.48 0.77
C ALA A 525 11.19 4.81 -0.73
N LYS A 526 11.33 6.07 -1.12
CA LYS A 526 11.43 6.47 -2.54
C LYS A 526 12.76 6.02 -3.16
N LEU A 527 13.86 6.06 -2.40
CA LEU A 527 15.14 5.49 -2.84
C LEU A 527 15.05 3.97 -3.02
N ASP A 528 14.38 3.25 -2.13
CA ASP A 528 14.11 1.82 -2.29
C ASP A 528 13.36 1.54 -3.61
N ALA A 529 12.37 2.37 -3.94
CA ALA A 529 11.63 2.27 -5.20
C ALA A 529 12.53 2.52 -6.43
N ILE A 530 13.42 3.53 -6.38
CA ILE A 530 14.40 3.81 -7.44
C ILE A 530 15.34 2.62 -7.64
N GLU A 531 15.83 2.03 -6.57
CA GLU A 531 16.73 0.87 -6.63
C GLU A 531 16.04 -0.32 -7.33
N ILE A 532 14.81 -0.64 -6.94
CA ILE A 532 14.02 -1.71 -7.57
C ILE A 532 13.72 -1.41 -9.04
N LEU A 533 13.35 -0.16 -9.37
CA LEU A 533 13.10 0.25 -10.76
C LEU A 533 14.34 0.09 -11.64
N LEU A 534 15.53 0.49 -11.16
CA LEU A 534 16.78 0.29 -11.89
C LEU A 534 17.07 -1.20 -12.12
N VAL A 535 16.83 -2.06 -11.12
CA VAL A 535 16.97 -3.51 -11.27
C VAL A 535 16.01 -4.05 -12.34
N LEU A 536 14.75 -3.67 -12.29
CA LEU A 536 13.75 -4.09 -13.26
C LEU A 536 14.11 -3.63 -14.67
N LEU A 537 14.54 -2.38 -14.84
CA LEU A 537 14.97 -1.83 -16.13
C LEU A 537 16.18 -2.57 -16.68
N VAL A 538 17.24 -2.75 -15.88
CA VAL A 538 18.44 -3.50 -16.32
C VAL A 538 18.07 -4.91 -16.76
N ARG A 539 17.28 -5.66 -15.96
CA ARG A 539 16.88 -7.03 -16.29
C ARG A 539 16.06 -7.12 -17.57
N HIS A 540 15.09 -6.22 -17.77
CA HIS A 540 14.17 -6.30 -18.90
C HIS A 540 14.78 -5.71 -20.18
N VAL A 541 15.58 -4.65 -20.10
CA VAL A 541 16.31 -4.12 -21.27
C VAL A 541 17.29 -5.16 -21.80
N ASP A 542 18.08 -5.78 -20.93
CA ASP A 542 19.00 -6.88 -21.31
C ASP A 542 18.25 -8.07 -21.94
N LEU A 543 17.10 -8.45 -21.36
CA LEU A 543 16.24 -9.50 -21.91
C LEU A 543 15.71 -9.14 -23.31
N PHE A 544 15.18 -7.93 -23.51
CA PHE A 544 14.61 -7.54 -24.80
C PHE A 544 15.68 -7.39 -25.87
N LEU A 545 16.84 -6.86 -25.52
CA LEU A 545 17.97 -6.79 -26.43
C LEU A 545 18.47 -8.20 -26.77
N SER A 546 18.69 -9.08 -25.81
CA SER A 546 19.14 -10.46 -26.11
C SER A 546 18.14 -11.26 -26.94
N LEU A 547 16.83 -11.14 -26.68
CA LEU A 547 15.78 -11.77 -27.49
C LEU A 547 15.79 -11.26 -28.94
N ALA A 548 15.95 -9.95 -29.14
CA ALA A 548 16.00 -9.36 -30.47
C ALA A 548 17.27 -9.76 -31.24
N ALA A 549 18.42 -9.93 -30.56
CA ALA A 549 19.66 -10.40 -31.17
C ALA A 549 19.55 -11.86 -31.66
N GLN A 550 18.92 -12.74 -30.87
CA GLN A 550 18.72 -14.14 -31.24
C GLN A 550 17.79 -14.30 -32.45
N ALA A 551 16.74 -13.47 -32.54
CA ALA A 551 15.81 -13.45 -33.67
C ALA A 551 16.46 -13.02 -35.00
N GLY A 552 17.55 -12.24 -34.97
CA GLY A 552 18.31 -11.85 -36.17
C GLY A 552 19.27 -12.93 -36.68
N SER A 553 19.69 -13.87 -35.81
CA SER A 553 20.70 -14.89 -36.13
C SER A 553 20.14 -16.20 -36.70
N ASN A 554 18.91 -16.57 -36.33
CA ASN A 554 18.28 -17.83 -36.73
C ASN A 554 17.09 -17.60 -37.66
N GLY A 555 17.37 -17.30 -38.94
CA GLY A 555 16.36 -17.50 -39.98
C GLY A 555 16.12 -19.00 -40.17
N SER A 556 14.94 -19.50 -39.78
CA SER A 556 14.37 -20.84 -40.06
C SER A 556 14.31 -21.94 -38.98
N THR A 557 14.17 -21.62 -37.69
CA THR A 557 13.64 -22.61 -36.72
C THR A 557 12.63 -21.99 -35.74
N PRO A 558 11.51 -22.67 -35.42
CA PRO A 558 10.57 -22.17 -34.43
C PRO A 558 11.27 -22.10 -33.07
N LEU A 559 11.20 -20.93 -32.45
CA LEU A 559 11.77 -20.60 -31.14
C LEU A 559 11.55 -21.75 -30.14
N SER A 560 12.63 -22.29 -29.59
CA SER A 560 12.57 -23.26 -28.50
C SER A 560 11.80 -22.66 -27.33
N SER A 561 10.61 -23.20 -27.11
CA SER A 561 9.65 -22.98 -26.00
C SER A 561 10.21 -23.19 -24.58
N SER A 562 11.53 -23.27 -24.43
CA SER A 562 12.23 -23.61 -23.18
C SER A 562 12.89 -22.40 -22.50
N LEU A 563 13.12 -21.27 -23.21
CA LEU A 563 13.66 -20.03 -22.62
C LEU A 563 12.57 -19.03 -22.21
N LEU A 564 11.43 -19.06 -22.88
CA LEU A 564 10.24 -18.27 -22.57
C LEU A 564 9.20 -19.24 -22.01
N GLY A 565 8.95 -19.18 -20.69
CA GLY A 565 7.82 -19.89 -20.08
C GLY A 565 6.55 -19.59 -20.89
N THR A 566 5.91 -20.64 -21.40
CA THR A 566 4.98 -20.54 -22.52
C THR A 566 3.62 -19.93 -22.15
N SER A 567 2.92 -19.45 -23.20
CA SER A 567 1.59 -18.84 -23.30
C SER A 567 1.44 -17.36 -22.87
N THR A 568 1.95 -16.93 -21.71
CA THR A 568 1.83 -15.52 -21.29
C THR A 568 2.79 -14.63 -22.07
N ALA A 569 4.05 -15.05 -22.24
CA ALA A 569 5.04 -14.33 -23.05
C ALA A 569 4.60 -14.12 -24.50
N SER A 570 4.03 -15.15 -25.14
CA SER A 570 3.51 -15.04 -26.51
C SER A 570 2.26 -14.16 -26.61
N GLY A 571 1.43 -14.10 -25.56
CA GLY A 571 0.30 -13.17 -25.48
C GLY A 571 0.75 -11.71 -25.27
N LEU A 572 1.74 -11.50 -24.40
CA LEU A 572 2.31 -10.18 -24.09
C LEU A 572 3.07 -9.57 -25.27
N LEU A 573 3.85 -10.38 -26.00
CA LEU A 573 4.57 -9.95 -27.21
C LEU A 573 3.64 -9.75 -28.42
N ARG A 574 2.48 -10.42 -28.45
CA ARG A 574 1.44 -10.23 -29.50
C ARG A 574 0.56 -9.01 -29.23
N ALA A 575 0.47 -8.58 -27.97
CA ALA A 575 -0.20 -7.33 -27.60
C ALA A 575 0.60 -6.08 -28.03
N SER A 576 1.93 -6.17 -28.15
CA SER A 576 2.79 -5.11 -28.69
C SER A 576 2.70 -4.95 -30.22
N SER A 577 2.19 -5.94 -30.96
CA SER A 577 2.22 -5.94 -32.44
C SER A 577 0.95 -5.40 -33.11
N LEU A 578 0.32 -4.35 -32.57
CA LEU A 578 -0.90 -3.76 -33.15
C LEU A 578 -0.62 -2.41 -33.84
N ARG A 579 -0.05 -2.39 -35.07
CA ARG A 579 -0.38 -1.46 -36.19
C ARG A 579 0.41 -1.70 -37.51
N PRO A 580 -0.04 -1.13 -38.65
CA PRO A 580 -0.68 -1.82 -39.77
C PRO A 580 0.28 -2.44 -40.80
N ARG A 581 -0.23 -3.44 -41.53
CA ARG A 581 0.37 -4.00 -42.75
C ARG A 581 0.66 -2.90 -43.78
N SER A 582 1.93 -2.62 -44.02
CA SER A 582 2.43 -2.20 -45.33
C SER A 582 3.63 -3.06 -45.66
N GLU A 583 3.39 -4.14 -46.40
CA GLU A 583 4.41 -5.02 -46.94
C GLU A 583 5.12 -4.28 -48.10
N THR A 584 6.36 -3.85 -47.90
CA THR A 584 7.32 -3.61 -48.99
C THR A 584 8.41 -4.69 -48.91
N PRO A 585 8.61 -5.50 -49.95
CA PRO A 585 9.61 -6.56 -49.93
C PRO A 585 10.98 -5.98 -50.26
N GLY A 586 11.91 -5.98 -49.29
CA GLY A 586 13.32 -5.64 -49.54
C GLY A 586 14.07 -4.91 -48.41
N GLY A 587 13.45 -4.63 -47.26
CA GLY A 587 14.12 -4.03 -46.10
C GLY A 587 14.74 -5.08 -45.17
N PRO A 588 15.73 -4.70 -44.32
CA PRO A 588 16.24 -5.58 -43.27
C PRO A 588 15.08 -6.09 -42.41
N SER A 589 15.15 -7.37 -41.99
CA SER A 589 14.10 -8.08 -41.22
C SER A 589 13.41 -7.16 -40.21
N ALA A 590 12.07 -7.14 -40.21
CA ALA A 590 11.26 -6.30 -39.31
C ALA A 590 11.70 -6.42 -37.83
N SER A 591 12.21 -7.58 -37.41
CA SER A 591 12.79 -7.80 -36.07
C SER A 591 14.06 -7.01 -35.76
N ALA A 592 14.92 -6.75 -36.75
CA ALA A 592 16.12 -5.95 -36.60
C ALA A 592 15.80 -4.44 -36.59
N GLN A 593 14.76 -4.04 -37.33
CA GLN A 593 14.22 -2.69 -37.26
C GLN A 593 13.58 -2.44 -35.88
N ASP A 594 12.76 -3.36 -35.37
CA ASP A 594 12.15 -3.27 -34.03
C ASP A 594 13.19 -3.24 -32.90
N ARG A 595 14.33 -3.93 -33.05
CA ARG A 595 15.46 -3.86 -32.10
C ARG A 595 16.07 -2.45 -32.06
N THR A 596 16.42 -1.93 -33.23
CA THR A 596 17.12 -0.65 -33.34
C THR A 596 16.21 0.54 -33.02
N THR A 597 14.91 0.44 -33.28
CA THR A 597 13.93 1.46 -32.87
C THR A 597 13.75 1.46 -31.36
N LEU A 598 13.56 0.30 -30.72
CA LEU A 598 13.42 0.22 -29.27
C LEU A 598 14.68 0.68 -28.54
N ALA A 599 15.88 0.30 -29.01
CA ALA A 599 17.13 0.74 -28.41
C ALA A 599 17.33 2.26 -28.53
N LYS A 600 16.99 2.87 -29.68
CA LYS A 600 17.04 4.32 -29.89
C LYS A 600 16.02 5.08 -29.07
N GLU A 601 14.79 4.58 -28.97
CA GLU A 601 13.74 5.20 -28.13
C GLU A 601 14.07 5.06 -26.64
N ALA A 602 14.59 3.90 -26.23
CA ALA A 602 15.02 3.66 -24.87
C ALA A 602 16.21 4.56 -24.49
N SER A 603 17.23 4.70 -25.35
CA SER A 603 18.36 5.57 -25.08
C SER A 603 17.95 7.04 -25.00
N ALA A 604 17.06 7.52 -25.88
CA ALA A 604 16.58 8.89 -25.88
C ALA A 604 15.83 9.29 -24.59
N ILE A 605 15.16 8.35 -23.93
CA ILE A 605 14.35 8.64 -22.73
C ILE A 605 15.11 8.28 -21.44
N ILE A 606 15.86 7.17 -21.42
CA ILE A 606 16.51 6.65 -20.21
C ILE A 606 17.81 7.42 -19.92
N VAL A 607 18.65 7.67 -20.92
CA VAL A 607 19.98 8.28 -20.71
C VAL A 607 19.89 9.66 -20.03
N PRO A 608 18.97 10.58 -20.42
CA PRO A 608 18.84 11.86 -19.72
C PRO A 608 18.51 11.71 -18.23
N VAL A 609 17.63 10.77 -17.86
CA VAL A 609 17.28 10.53 -16.45
C VAL A 609 18.50 10.01 -15.68
N LEU A 610 19.29 9.13 -16.29
CA LEU A 610 20.48 8.57 -15.66
C LEU A 610 21.60 9.61 -15.49
N GLU A 611 21.90 10.39 -16.53
CA GLU A 611 23.01 11.34 -16.53
C GLU A 611 22.66 12.65 -15.82
N GLU A 612 21.50 13.25 -16.12
CA GLU A 612 21.12 14.58 -15.63
C GLU A 612 20.49 14.57 -14.24
N LYS A 613 19.88 13.45 -13.82
CA LYS A 613 19.21 13.36 -12.51
C LYS A 613 19.92 12.41 -11.55
N ILE A 614 20.08 11.14 -11.91
CA ILE A 614 20.72 10.15 -11.02
C ILE A 614 22.20 10.44 -10.83
N GLY A 615 22.91 10.85 -11.89
CA GLY A 615 24.34 11.19 -11.84
C GLY A 615 24.66 12.33 -10.88
N TYR A 616 23.76 13.30 -10.75
CA TYR A 616 23.91 14.47 -9.88
C TYR A 616 23.32 14.28 -8.48
N LEU A 617 22.65 13.15 -8.21
CA LEU A 617 22.07 12.88 -6.91
C LEU A 617 23.17 12.61 -5.86
N THR A 618 23.32 13.52 -4.91
CA THR A 618 24.28 13.38 -3.80
C THR A 618 23.56 12.95 -2.53
N LEU A 619 23.98 11.83 -1.93
CA LEU A 619 23.35 11.29 -0.74
C LEU A 619 24.23 11.59 0.48
N SER A 620 23.72 12.39 1.41
CA SER A 620 24.38 12.68 2.69
C SER A 620 24.10 11.56 3.72
N PRO A 621 25.10 11.11 4.50
CA PRO A 621 24.89 10.11 5.56
C PRO A 621 23.99 10.60 6.71
N LYS A 622 23.81 11.93 6.85
CA LYS A 622 22.87 12.52 7.80
C LYS A 622 21.41 12.36 7.35
N ALA A 623 21.19 12.48 6.04
CA ALA A 623 19.86 12.40 5.43
C ALA A 623 19.36 10.95 5.30
N VAL A 624 20.19 10.01 4.84
CA VAL A 624 19.73 8.66 4.45
C VAL A 624 20.60 7.56 5.08
N PRO A 625 20.02 6.45 5.58
CA PRO A 625 20.79 5.29 6.01
C PRO A 625 21.57 4.64 4.84
N ASN A 626 22.79 4.17 5.10
CA ASN A 626 23.67 3.52 4.12
C ASN A 626 23.93 4.37 2.85
N ALA A 627 23.95 5.70 2.98
CA ALA A 627 24.06 6.64 1.85
C ALA A 627 25.17 6.29 0.85
N ARG A 628 26.36 5.89 1.32
CA ARG A 628 27.50 5.53 0.46
C ARG A 628 27.22 4.27 -0.37
N GLU A 629 26.63 3.24 0.23
CA GLU A 629 26.29 1.99 -0.46
C GLU A 629 25.22 2.25 -1.51
N ARG A 630 24.15 2.96 -1.13
CA ARG A 630 23.06 3.36 -2.03
C ARG A 630 23.58 4.21 -3.19
N GLN A 631 24.43 5.20 -2.93
CA GLN A 631 25.02 6.03 -3.98
C GLN A 631 25.88 5.21 -4.94
N SER A 632 26.69 4.28 -4.43
CA SER A 632 27.48 3.39 -5.28
C SER A 632 26.59 2.47 -6.14
N PHE A 633 25.49 1.98 -5.58
CA PHE A 633 24.53 1.15 -6.30
C PHE A 633 23.86 1.94 -7.44
N LEU A 634 23.35 3.14 -7.16
CA LEU A 634 22.71 4.00 -8.17
C LEU A 634 23.66 4.30 -9.33
N GLN A 635 24.92 4.61 -9.04
CA GLN A 635 25.94 4.87 -10.06
C GLN A 635 26.29 3.60 -10.86
N MET A 636 26.44 2.45 -10.21
CA MET A 636 26.75 1.19 -10.89
C MET A 636 25.59 0.72 -11.78
N ALA A 637 24.37 0.71 -11.24
CA ALA A 637 23.18 0.31 -11.98
C ALA A 637 22.89 1.28 -13.13
N GLY A 638 23.03 2.59 -12.91
CA GLY A 638 22.92 3.61 -13.96
C GLY A 638 23.96 3.40 -15.07
N ARG A 639 25.23 3.20 -14.73
CA ARG A 639 26.28 2.93 -15.73
C ARG A 639 26.02 1.64 -16.50
N ARG A 640 25.57 0.58 -15.83
CA ARG A 640 25.23 -0.70 -16.49
C ARG A 640 24.05 -0.53 -17.44
N LEU A 641 23.03 0.23 -17.06
CA LEU A 641 21.89 0.48 -17.94
C LEU A 641 22.29 1.36 -19.13
N ALA A 642 23.14 2.36 -18.91
CA ALA A 642 23.68 3.19 -19.98
C ALA A 642 24.57 2.38 -20.95
N SER A 643 25.45 1.51 -20.46
CA SER A 643 26.29 0.68 -21.33
C SER A 643 25.48 -0.27 -22.20
N LEU A 644 24.40 -0.86 -21.67
CA LEU A 644 23.48 -1.70 -22.46
C LEU A 644 22.79 -0.93 -23.61
N LEU A 645 22.71 0.40 -23.52
CA LEU A 645 22.06 1.26 -24.51
C LEU A 645 23.06 2.00 -25.42
N LEU A 646 24.33 2.11 -25.02
CA LEU A 646 25.40 2.87 -25.71
C LEU A 646 26.50 1.99 -26.34
N ASP A 647 26.63 0.72 -25.94
CA ASP A 647 27.56 -0.24 -26.57
C ASP A 647 27.07 -0.72 -27.96
N GLU A 648 26.06 -0.06 -28.56
CA GLU A 648 25.59 -0.19 -29.94
C GLU A 648 25.45 1.18 -30.62
#